data_AF-A0A959S8X8-F1
#
_entry.id   AF-A0A959S8X8-F1
#
_cell.length_a   1.000
_cell.length_b   1.000
_cell.length_c   1.000
_cell.angle_alpha   90.00
_cell.angle_beta   90.00
_cell.angle_gamma   90.00
#
_symmetry.space_group_name_H-M   'P 1'
#
loop_
_entity.id
_entity.type
_entity.pdbx_description
1 polymer ?
#
loop_
_entity_poly.entity_id
_entity_poly.type
_entity_poly.pdbx_seq_one_letter_code
_entity_poly.pdbx_strand_id
1 'polypeptide(L)'
;MRTVRQLLYPIAAGVLLATCANERSVTTGNGLRGGDARWAAIDSLSDIGQYATALGRTEAILADAREQGDWRNEFRAWLYKGRFEQLTGVERSETLRTLEQRAAIAEIPLRQLLRSMIGEAYWQWYQSDRWRILERTEVSAQEDMPESDPTTWTQRQFMAKIVGSFEASLEPSDTLEQIPVADLEGLLSGADGAVELRPTLFDLLGRRALDVFSNPETRLTEPAWRFKLDDPAHFDLFEPFAFRRFTHRDSTAWEYKALLTYQALERSHLADDTPAALTDIVLDRLAFVRDHSTLPEKDSLYINALTTLRTRLVRIPAWSEVSVAMARYHAGLAARYDPLVSDAWKGEKSTARELCVEAITRAPGSFGAKQAASLKAALEAPALSVQVEEATSPNAVFIAALQYTNAGQVWLRLVKDPFDATTTRRWDHDHGAWLAGQKPVAEWSLALPDDGDLNTHRVEIPVKALPVGRYALLVSNDPGFEPQNDVISHATFWCTDLAIVERRNTDAMDVLVVQRNTGAPVEGAKVVPHLLDFDRSAGRRYVPLAQLTTDKEGMVHWPDKGRRGEVLWRVDLGEDSYSSEGHWVYRNEGVGDPDSLRTFLFTDRAIYRPGQDLHFKGIVTVKRGGTTVVKAGHSTRVAFYDVNGELVDSALVRTDPFGSFSGTFKTPMGRLTGGMRLQEPHGSAYFRVEEYKRPSFEVVMDPVTGSPRLGQEAVVSGVAKSYAGAPLDGASVQWNVKRGARMPWWCGWAYRGLPWGRATEIASGTAVCDAQGRFEVRFAADADRAFPRDADPVFFYTVEVAVVDITGETRTGSTTLNVGHRSVEIEIGGPGTLDRSSTDSLDIRVRNLNGEEVDRPMHIRIVELVAPADAPVRERLWERPDRTLDGTPVKNDDPRSWTVKQVHFDRKDVRAQGHAIELVGVARWTVGMYRVEVSTTDPEGVPLKVERTLTIYDPEIQNTGFLNEAFHLQPLKTTVEPGQDAVLLLSSALPEGRVMMEVERAGKIVVNRRFMLKKEQQRLEIPVLEADRGGFAVHFVCVERGRIHRTTQRIEVPWSNKELHVEWSTFRDKLLPGQQEEWRLRITGPRKEQVAAQLLAVMYDASLDRFMEHHWQMSLWPTNIAELGWSTAGPFGLVHGQDIYGHTAMPRDTLRSYPVLKDFGYNAGY
;
A
#
# COMPACT_ATOMS: atom_id res chain seq x y z
N MET A 1 50.30 17.06 -30.76
CA MET A 1 51.28 17.06 -31.88
C MET A 1 50.74 17.91 -33.04
N ARG A 2 51.61 18.31 -33.96
CA ARG A 2 51.45 19.17 -35.16
C ARG A 2 50.06 19.39 -35.78
N THR A 3 49.82 20.67 -36.07
CA THR A 3 48.76 21.31 -36.88
C THR A 3 48.87 21.15 -38.41
N VAL A 4 47.72 21.19 -39.11
CA VAL A 4 47.49 21.82 -40.45
C VAL A 4 46.01 22.30 -40.44
N ARG A 5 45.52 23.56 -40.62
CA ARG A 5 45.74 24.73 -41.53
C ARG A 5 45.02 24.60 -42.91
N GLN A 6 44.34 25.60 -43.49
CA GLN A 6 44.02 26.99 -43.07
C GLN A 6 42.92 27.68 -43.94
N LEU A 7 42.71 29.00 -43.69
CA LEU A 7 41.97 30.09 -44.40
C LEU A 7 40.53 30.35 -43.89
N LEU A 8 39.90 31.55 -43.88
CA LEU A 8 40.27 33.00 -43.74
C LEU A 8 38.97 33.75 -43.25
N TYR A 9 38.85 34.92 -42.58
CA TYR A 9 39.65 36.15 -42.24
C TYR A 9 39.73 37.29 -43.30
N PRO A 10 39.78 38.62 -42.93
CA PRO A 10 39.51 39.27 -41.62
C PRO A 10 38.95 40.75 -41.61
N ILE A 11 38.82 41.34 -40.39
CA ILE A 11 38.79 42.80 -39.99
C ILE A 11 37.55 43.69 -40.29
N ALA A 12 37.28 44.66 -39.41
CA ALA A 12 36.24 45.71 -39.46
C ALA A 12 36.72 47.08 -38.89
N ALA A 13 36.07 48.22 -39.24
CA ALA A 13 36.04 49.51 -38.49
C ALA A 13 35.19 50.61 -39.21
N GLY A 14 34.66 51.62 -38.49
CA GLY A 14 34.09 52.88 -39.04
C GLY A 14 32.57 53.11 -38.78
N VAL A 15 32.10 53.62 -37.62
CA VAL A 15 32.09 55.01 -37.08
C VAL A 15 30.76 55.79 -37.28
N LEU A 16 30.04 55.93 -36.16
CA LEU A 16 29.11 56.95 -35.64
C LEU A 16 28.59 58.17 -36.46
N LEU A 17 27.35 58.55 -36.08
CA LEU A 17 26.68 59.90 -36.10
C LEU A 17 26.07 60.47 -37.40
N ALA A 18 24.72 60.42 -37.49
CA ALA A 18 23.89 61.46 -38.13
C ALA A 18 22.40 61.44 -37.66
N THR A 19 22.09 62.38 -36.77
CA THR A 19 20.80 63.04 -36.46
C THR A 19 19.52 62.82 -37.31
N CYS A 20 18.41 62.58 -36.57
CA CYS A 20 17.08 63.23 -36.67
C CYS A 20 16.12 63.00 -37.86
N ALA A 21 14.82 62.90 -37.50
CA ALA A 21 13.59 63.12 -38.29
C ALA A 21 13.39 62.24 -39.55
N ASN A 22 12.30 61.48 -39.64
CA ASN A 22 11.00 62.11 -39.83
C ASN A 22 9.81 61.28 -39.30
N GLU A 23 8.68 61.95 -39.07
CA GLU A 23 7.41 61.32 -38.73
C GLU A 23 6.82 60.56 -39.93
N ARG A 24 6.16 59.42 -39.68
CA ARG A 24 5.01 58.98 -40.48
C ARG A 24 3.96 58.34 -39.60
N SER A 25 2.85 59.06 -39.42
CA SER A 25 1.58 58.46 -39.06
C SER A 25 1.14 57.44 -40.13
N VAL A 26 0.60 56.31 -39.68
CA VAL A 26 -0.26 55.45 -40.50
C VAL A 26 -1.60 55.38 -39.79
N THR A 27 -2.67 55.66 -40.54
CA THR A 27 -4.00 55.92 -40.00
C THR A 27 -4.75 54.65 -39.59
N THR A 28 -5.74 54.82 -38.72
CA THR A 28 -6.75 53.83 -38.33
C THR A 28 -7.42 53.13 -39.52
N GLY A 29 -7.63 51.80 -39.43
CA GLY A 29 -8.57 51.09 -40.31
C GLY A 29 -8.44 49.56 -40.32
N ASN A 30 -9.35 48.86 -39.61
CA ASN A 30 -9.67 47.43 -39.68
C ASN A 30 -8.54 46.40 -39.90
N GLY A 31 -8.23 45.60 -38.86
CA GLY A 31 -7.44 44.38 -39.08
C GLY A 31 -6.87 43.67 -37.85
N LEU A 32 -7.68 43.28 -36.86
CA LEU A 32 -7.24 42.30 -35.84
C LEU A 32 -7.14 40.89 -36.47
N ARG A 33 -6.10 40.68 -37.28
CA ARG A 33 -5.68 39.38 -37.85
C ARG A 33 -4.15 39.32 -37.92
N GLY A 34 -3.53 39.39 -36.76
CA GLY A 34 -2.09 39.26 -36.55
C GLY A 34 -1.76 39.57 -35.09
N GLY A 35 -1.20 38.59 -34.38
CA GLY A 35 -0.79 38.79 -32.98
C GLY A 35 0.38 39.78 -32.88
N ASP A 36 0.45 40.54 -31.79
CA ASP A 36 1.52 41.51 -31.55
C ASP A 36 2.90 40.80 -31.54
N ALA A 37 3.72 41.13 -32.53
CA ALA A 37 5.03 40.54 -32.78
C ALA A 37 6.03 40.78 -31.64
N ARG A 38 5.78 41.74 -30.74
CA ARG A 38 6.61 41.97 -29.54
C ARG A 38 6.60 40.76 -28.61
N TRP A 39 5.49 40.01 -28.56
CA TRP A 39 5.39 38.78 -27.76
C TRP A 39 6.28 37.66 -28.29
N ALA A 40 6.30 37.42 -29.61
CA ALA A 40 7.17 36.40 -30.20
C ALA A 40 8.66 36.67 -29.92
N ALA A 41 9.04 37.95 -29.80
CA ALA A 41 10.39 38.35 -29.41
C ALA A 41 10.68 38.17 -27.90
N ILE A 42 9.66 38.11 -27.04
CA ILE A 42 9.77 37.78 -25.61
C ILE A 42 9.84 36.25 -25.43
N ASP A 43 8.97 35.51 -26.13
CA ASP A 43 8.98 34.04 -26.14
C ASP A 43 10.36 33.52 -26.60
N SER A 44 10.87 34.03 -27.73
CA SER A 44 12.21 33.68 -28.23
C SER A 44 13.37 34.08 -27.30
N LEU A 45 13.19 35.03 -26.37
CA LEU A 45 14.19 35.35 -25.35
C LEU A 45 14.11 34.39 -24.15
N SER A 46 12.90 33.97 -23.79
CA SER A 46 12.67 32.93 -22.78
C SER A 46 13.29 31.59 -23.21
N ASP A 47 13.11 31.18 -24.46
CA ASP A 47 13.61 29.89 -24.98
C ASP A 47 15.14 29.79 -24.98
N ILE A 48 15.85 30.93 -25.00
CA ILE A 48 17.31 31.01 -24.89
C ILE A 48 17.81 31.43 -23.49
N GLY A 49 16.92 31.42 -22.49
CA GLY A 49 17.26 31.68 -21.08
C GLY A 49 17.54 33.14 -20.71
N GLN A 50 17.21 34.12 -21.57
CA GLN A 50 17.47 35.55 -21.30
C GLN A 50 16.33 36.22 -20.52
N TYR A 51 15.95 35.64 -19.37
CA TYR A 51 14.76 36.05 -18.60
C TYR A 51 14.77 37.52 -18.16
N ALA A 52 15.92 38.09 -17.78
CA ALA A 52 16.03 39.52 -17.45
C ALA A 52 15.78 40.43 -18.66
N THR A 53 16.23 40.03 -19.86
CA THR A 53 15.98 40.76 -21.11
C THR A 53 14.53 40.61 -21.57
N ALA A 54 13.92 39.45 -21.32
CA ALA A 54 12.50 39.20 -21.55
C ALA A 54 11.63 40.06 -20.62
N LEU A 55 11.92 40.06 -19.31
CA LEU A 55 11.27 40.89 -18.28
C LEU A 55 11.25 42.37 -18.65
N GLY A 56 12.41 42.96 -18.97
CA GLY A 56 12.49 44.38 -19.35
C GLY A 56 11.72 44.73 -20.62
N ARG A 57 11.45 43.76 -21.51
CA ARG A 57 10.54 43.95 -22.66
C ARG A 57 9.08 43.76 -22.27
N THR A 58 8.76 42.81 -21.39
CA THR A 58 7.42 42.65 -20.82
C THR A 58 6.99 43.91 -20.06
N GLU A 59 7.88 44.54 -19.30
CA GLU A 59 7.59 45.78 -18.58
C GLU A 59 7.32 46.97 -19.51
N ALA A 60 8.00 47.04 -20.67
CA ALA A 60 7.68 48.03 -21.69
C ALA A 60 6.27 47.82 -22.28
N ILE A 61 5.89 46.58 -22.61
CA ILE A 61 4.52 46.27 -23.07
C ILE A 61 3.49 46.55 -21.96
N LEU A 62 3.81 46.28 -20.69
CA LEU A 62 2.96 46.59 -19.54
C LEU A 62 2.72 48.09 -19.38
N ALA A 63 3.73 48.92 -19.62
CA ALA A 63 3.59 50.37 -19.60
C ALA A 63 2.69 50.86 -20.76
N ASP A 64 3.01 50.44 -21.99
CA ASP A 64 2.22 50.78 -23.20
C ASP A 64 0.74 50.39 -23.05
N ALA A 65 0.48 49.16 -22.60
CA ALA A 65 -0.88 48.64 -22.43
C ALA A 65 -1.68 49.42 -21.37
N ARG A 66 -1.01 49.87 -20.30
CA ARG A 66 -1.63 50.70 -19.25
C ARG A 66 -1.91 52.13 -19.71
N GLU A 67 -1.08 52.71 -20.58
CA GLU A 67 -1.34 54.02 -21.18
C GLU A 67 -2.48 53.95 -22.22
N GLN A 68 -2.57 52.85 -22.96
CA GLN A 68 -3.58 52.65 -24.01
C GLN A 68 -4.92 52.08 -23.51
N GLY A 69 -4.99 51.63 -22.26
CA GLY A 69 -6.18 50.96 -21.70
C GLY A 69 -6.38 49.52 -22.21
N ASP A 70 -5.37 48.91 -22.82
CA ASP A 70 -5.43 47.55 -23.34
C ASP A 70 -5.28 46.52 -22.21
N TRP A 71 -6.41 46.22 -21.57
CA TRP A 71 -6.48 45.24 -20.49
C TRP A 71 -6.04 43.83 -20.90
N ARG A 72 -6.06 43.47 -22.19
CA ARG A 72 -5.68 42.13 -22.66
C ARG A 72 -4.16 41.99 -22.69
N ASN A 73 -3.47 42.94 -23.31
CA ASN A 73 -2.01 42.98 -23.27
C ASN A 73 -1.48 43.27 -21.86
N GLU A 74 -2.18 44.07 -21.05
CA GLU A 74 -1.83 44.22 -19.63
C GLU A 74 -1.96 42.90 -18.86
N PHE A 75 -3.08 42.16 -18.97
CA PHE A 75 -3.24 40.87 -18.28
C PHE A 75 -2.13 39.87 -18.67
N ARG A 76 -1.85 39.75 -19.97
CA ARG A 76 -0.74 38.91 -20.46
C ARG A 76 0.60 39.39 -19.90
N ALA A 77 0.87 40.70 -19.88
CA ALA A 77 2.11 41.25 -19.38
C ALA A 77 2.32 41.01 -17.89
N TRP A 78 1.27 41.04 -17.06
CA TRP A 78 1.37 40.69 -15.64
C TRP A 78 1.80 39.24 -15.40
N LEU A 79 1.29 38.29 -16.19
CA LEU A 79 1.66 36.87 -16.07
C LEU A 79 3.09 36.59 -16.57
N TYR A 80 3.49 37.15 -17.71
CA TYR A 80 4.89 37.09 -18.16
C TYR A 80 5.84 37.78 -17.18
N LYS A 81 5.43 38.91 -16.58
CA LYS A 81 6.24 39.63 -15.59
C LYS A 81 6.50 38.75 -14.37
N GLY A 82 5.45 38.23 -13.74
CA GLY A 82 5.59 37.37 -12.56
C GLY A 82 6.41 36.11 -12.84
N ARG A 83 6.28 35.53 -14.04
CA ARG A 83 7.09 34.39 -14.50
C ARG A 83 8.58 34.74 -14.53
N PHE A 84 8.95 35.86 -15.13
CA PHE A 84 10.36 36.24 -15.27
C PHE A 84 10.95 36.85 -13.99
N GLU A 85 10.15 37.47 -13.14
CA GLU A 85 10.55 37.89 -11.80
C GLU A 85 11.04 36.68 -10.99
N GLN A 86 10.26 35.61 -10.94
CA GLN A 86 10.62 34.38 -10.22
C GLN A 86 11.84 33.69 -10.86
N LEU A 87 11.89 33.59 -12.19
CA LEU A 87 13.05 33.07 -12.93
C LEU A 87 14.31 33.97 -12.85
N THR A 88 14.21 35.17 -12.27
CA THR A 88 15.35 36.06 -11.98
C THR A 88 15.63 36.24 -10.48
N GLY A 89 14.92 35.51 -9.61
CA GLY A 89 15.19 35.45 -8.17
C GLY A 89 14.42 36.45 -7.31
N VAL A 90 13.31 37.00 -7.80
CA VAL A 90 12.36 37.77 -6.97
C VAL A 90 11.51 36.82 -6.13
N GLU A 91 11.27 37.17 -4.87
CA GLU A 91 10.48 36.36 -3.94
C GLU A 91 9.00 36.24 -4.37
N ARG A 92 8.43 35.03 -4.21
CA ARG A 92 7.06 34.70 -4.63
C ARG A 92 6.00 35.61 -3.97
N SER A 93 6.22 35.96 -2.70
CA SER A 93 5.37 36.90 -1.95
C SER A 93 5.40 38.32 -2.53
N GLU A 94 6.53 38.78 -3.06
CA GLU A 94 6.64 40.11 -3.67
C GLU A 94 5.92 40.18 -5.03
N THR A 95 6.14 39.21 -5.92
CA THR A 95 5.40 39.12 -7.18
C THR A 95 3.89 39.09 -6.93
N LEU A 96 3.40 38.24 -6.00
CA LEU A 96 1.99 38.17 -5.65
C LEU A 96 1.45 39.49 -5.07
N ARG A 97 2.23 40.16 -4.20
CA ARG A 97 1.89 41.47 -3.63
C ARG A 97 1.69 42.54 -4.71
N THR A 98 2.50 42.57 -5.76
CA THR A 98 2.31 43.54 -6.86
C THR A 98 1.08 43.24 -7.72
N LEU A 99 0.80 41.95 -8.00
CA LEU A 99 -0.41 41.49 -8.67
C LEU A 99 -1.67 41.88 -7.88
N GLU A 100 -1.68 41.67 -6.56
CA GLU A 100 -2.77 42.09 -5.68
C GLU A 100 -2.99 43.60 -5.68
N GLN A 101 -1.91 44.39 -5.59
CA GLN A 101 -1.97 45.84 -5.65
C GLN A 101 -2.57 46.34 -6.98
N ARG A 102 -2.27 45.70 -8.12
CA ARG A 102 -2.94 46.03 -9.38
C ARG A 102 -4.39 45.57 -9.38
N ALA A 103 -4.69 44.35 -8.92
CA ALA A 103 -6.06 43.81 -8.89
C ALA A 103 -7.01 44.66 -8.02
N ALA A 104 -6.51 45.34 -6.99
CA ALA A 104 -7.28 46.27 -6.17
C ALA A 104 -7.78 47.51 -6.94
N ILE A 105 -7.01 48.00 -7.92
CA ILE A 105 -7.27 49.25 -8.67
C ILE A 105 -7.58 49.05 -10.16
N ALA A 106 -7.50 47.82 -10.69
CA ALA A 106 -7.90 47.49 -12.05
C ALA A 106 -9.42 47.60 -12.22
N GLU A 107 -9.89 47.81 -13.46
CA GLU A 107 -11.31 47.77 -13.82
C GLU A 107 -11.74 46.36 -14.26
N ILE A 108 -13.04 46.15 -14.48
CA ILE A 108 -13.59 44.90 -15.01
C ILE A 108 -13.29 44.88 -16.53
N PRO A 109 -12.81 43.78 -17.15
CA PRO A 109 -12.62 42.44 -16.59
C PRO A 109 -11.26 42.16 -15.93
N LEU A 110 -10.26 43.04 -16.10
CA LEU A 110 -8.87 42.81 -15.64
C LEU A 110 -8.78 42.46 -14.16
N ARG A 111 -9.53 43.18 -13.31
CA ARG A 111 -9.60 42.94 -11.85
C ARG A 111 -9.94 41.49 -11.52
N GLN A 112 -10.96 40.93 -12.16
CA GLN A 112 -11.45 39.58 -11.88
C GLN A 112 -10.54 38.50 -12.47
N LEU A 113 -10.00 38.73 -13.67
CA LEU A 113 -8.97 37.87 -14.26
C LEU A 113 -7.72 37.77 -13.36
N LEU A 114 -7.21 38.91 -12.88
CA LEU A 114 -6.08 38.93 -11.94
C LEU A 114 -6.42 38.23 -10.62
N ARG A 115 -7.60 38.47 -10.02
CA ARG A 115 -8.04 37.79 -8.78
C ARG A 115 -8.11 36.27 -8.93
N SER A 116 -8.60 35.76 -10.06
CA SER A 116 -8.63 34.32 -10.34
C SER A 116 -7.22 33.71 -10.50
N MET A 117 -6.28 34.44 -11.10
CA MET A 117 -4.87 33.99 -11.18
C MET A 117 -4.16 34.05 -9.81
N ILE A 118 -4.48 35.05 -8.99
CA ILE A 118 -3.97 35.17 -7.61
C ILE A 118 -4.45 33.98 -6.75
N GLY A 119 -5.73 33.61 -6.83
CA GLY A 119 -6.28 32.45 -6.13
C GLY A 119 -5.59 31.14 -6.51
N GLU A 120 -5.36 30.92 -7.81
CA GLU A 120 -4.62 29.75 -8.31
C GLU A 120 -3.16 29.73 -7.85
N ALA A 121 -2.49 30.88 -7.85
CA ALA A 121 -1.08 30.97 -7.47
C ALA A 121 -0.82 30.76 -5.98
N TYR A 122 -1.76 31.14 -5.09
CA TYR A 122 -1.73 30.77 -3.67
C TYR A 122 -2.05 29.28 -3.45
N TRP A 123 -2.95 28.69 -4.25
CA TRP A 123 -3.23 27.25 -4.19
C TRP A 123 -2.00 26.41 -4.56
N GLN A 124 -1.30 26.78 -5.63
CA GLN A 124 -0.03 26.14 -6.01
C GLN A 124 1.07 26.35 -4.97
N TRP A 125 1.07 27.47 -4.23
CA TRP A 125 2.00 27.66 -3.11
C TRP A 125 1.69 26.68 -1.98
N TYR A 126 0.43 26.63 -1.55
CA TYR A 126 -0.01 25.67 -0.53
C TYR A 126 0.33 24.21 -0.91
N GLN A 127 0.20 23.84 -2.19
CA GLN A 127 0.56 22.50 -2.67
C GLN A 127 2.08 22.23 -2.67
N SER A 128 2.91 23.19 -3.09
CA SER A 128 4.37 23.03 -3.14
C SER A 128 5.03 22.99 -1.75
N ASP A 129 4.57 23.85 -0.81
CA ASP A 129 5.08 23.90 0.57
C ASP A 129 4.24 23.06 1.57
N ARG A 130 3.32 22.20 1.08
CA ARG A 130 2.27 21.54 1.87
C ARG A 130 2.73 20.92 3.19
N TRP A 131 3.84 20.20 3.17
CA TRP A 131 4.38 19.54 4.37
C TRP A 131 4.85 20.56 5.43
N ARG A 132 5.57 21.62 5.01
CA ARG A 132 6.02 22.72 5.88
C ARG A 132 4.87 23.56 6.43
N ILE A 133 3.74 23.62 5.72
CA ILE A 133 2.56 24.38 6.15
C ILE A 133 1.77 23.58 7.20
N LEU A 134 1.74 22.25 7.07
CA LEU A 134 1.06 21.35 8.03
C LEU A 134 1.85 21.13 9.33
N GLU A 135 3.16 21.41 9.35
CA GLU A 135 3.99 21.40 10.57
C GLU A 135 3.79 22.66 11.46
N ARG A 136 3.02 23.66 11.01
CA ARG A 136 2.83 24.94 11.73
C ARG A 136 1.75 24.83 12.80
N THR A 137 2.13 24.98 14.06
CA THR A 137 1.18 25.08 15.19
C THR A 137 0.29 26.32 15.06
N GLU A 138 -1.03 26.13 15.08
CA GLU A 138 -1.99 27.23 15.10
C GLU A 138 -2.02 27.92 16.46
N VAL A 139 -1.78 29.23 16.50
CA VAL A 139 -1.78 30.04 17.73
C VAL A 139 -3.11 30.79 17.88
N SER A 140 -4.06 30.15 18.55
CA SER A 140 -5.39 30.68 18.92
C SER A 140 -6.33 31.02 17.75
N ALA A 141 -7.64 30.95 18.01
CA ALA A 141 -8.68 31.08 16.96
C ALA A 141 -9.17 32.53 16.76
N GLN A 142 -8.37 33.55 17.08
CA GLN A 142 -8.88 34.92 17.29
C GLN A 142 -7.92 36.07 16.89
N GLU A 143 -6.97 35.83 15.99
CA GLU A 143 -6.28 36.92 15.28
C GLU A 143 -6.91 37.12 13.89
N ASP A 144 -7.42 38.33 13.64
CA ASP A 144 -7.94 38.75 12.34
C ASP A 144 -6.82 38.81 11.28
N MET A 145 -7.19 38.71 10.00
CA MET A 145 -6.27 38.86 8.86
C MET A 145 -6.04 40.34 8.50
N PRO A 146 -4.88 40.92 8.84
CA PRO A 146 -4.22 41.84 7.92
C PRO A 146 -2.70 41.61 7.78
N GLU A 147 -2.20 41.80 6.55
CA GLU A 147 -0.81 42.16 6.18
C GLU A 147 0.38 41.31 6.69
N SER A 148 0.17 40.16 7.33
CA SER A 148 1.25 39.22 7.68
C SER A 148 1.84 38.50 6.45
N ASP A 149 3.15 38.23 6.48
CA ASP A 149 3.88 37.58 5.37
C ASP A 149 3.36 36.16 5.11
N PRO A 150 2.92 35.83 3.87
CA PRO A 150 2.50 34.48 3.49
C PRO A 150 3.50 33.36 3.78
N THR A 151 4.81 33.66 3.88
CA THR A 151 5.81 32.65 4.30
C THR A 151 5.50 32.04 5.67
N THR A 152 4.76 32.76 6.54
CA THR A 152 4.42 32.38 7.92
C THR A 152 3.04 31.74 8.09
N TRP A 153 2.14 31.85 7.10
CA TRP A 153 0.72 31.52 7.23
C TRP A 153 0.44 30.04 7.60
N THR A 154 -0.58 29.85 8.44
CA THR A 154 -1.21 28.54 8.72
C THR A 154 -2.03 28.05 7.53
N GLN A 155 -2.39 26.75 7.52
CA GLN A 155 -3.31 26.20 6.52
C GLN A 155 -4.62 27.02 6.44
N ARG A 156 -5.20 27.42 7.59
CA ARG A 156 -6.44 28.21 7.64
C ARG A 156 -6.33 29.53 6.86
N GLN A 157 -5.21 30.24 6.99
CA GLN A 157 -4.97 31.52 6.34
C GLN A 157 -4.79 31.37 4.82
N PHE A 158 -4.04 30.35 4.37
CA PHE A 158 -3.98 29.99 2.94
C PHE A 158 -5.37 29.68 2.37
N MET A 159 -6.15 28.83 3.04
CA MET A 159 -7.49 28.45 2.56
C MET A 159 -8.44 29.66 2.50
N ALA A 160 -8.42 30.53 3.50
CA ALA A 160 -9.21 31.78 3.48
C ALA A 160 -8.79 32.73 2.34
N LYS A 161 -7.48 32.87 2.07
CA LYS A 161 -6.96 33.69 0.97
C LYS A 161 -7.37 33.13 -0.40
N ILE A 162 -7.23 31.81 -0.61
CA ILE A 162 -7.61 31.13 -1.86
C ILE A 162 -9.11 31.31 -2.12
N VAL A 163 -9.95 30.94 -1.15
CA VAL A 163 -11.41 31.06 -1.23
C VAL A 163 -11.83 32.50 -1.51
N GLY A 164 -11.33 33.48 -0.74
CA GLY A 164 -11.68 34.88 -0.93
C GLY A 164 -11.19 35.47 -2.26
N SER A 165 -10.07 34.99 -2.81
CA SER A 165 -9.57 35.43 -4.12
C SER A 165 -10.45 34.93 -5.27
N PHE A 166 -10.91 33.67 -5.20
CA PHE A 166 -11.83 33.12 -6.18
C PHE A 166 -13.23 33.74 -6.08
N GLU A 167 -13.81 33.89 -4.89
CA GLU A 167 -15.10 34.60 -4.74
C GLU A 167 -15.03 36.04 -5.23
N ALA A 168 -13.97 36.77 -4.90
CA ALA A 168 -13.75 38.12 -5.42
C ALA A 168 -13.50 38.17 -6.94
N SER A 169 -13.26 37.03 -7.61
CA SER A 169 -13.20 36.93 -9.08
C SER A 169 -14.57 36.71 -9.73
N LEU A 170 -15.58 36.27 -8.98
CA LEU A 170 -16.94 36.00 -9.48
C LEU A 170 -17.91 37.18 -9.25
N GLU A 171 -17.48 38.21 -8.52
CA GLU A 171 -18.30 39.38 -8.16
C GLU A 171 -17.87 40.66 -8.92
N PRO A 172 -18.78 41.46 -9.49
CA PRO A 172 -20.24 41.27 -9.54
C PRO A 172 -20.69 40.35 -10.69
N SER A 173 -21.50 39.33 -10.37
CA SER A 173 -22.02 38.33 -11.34
C SER A 173 -22.66 38.97 -12.57
N ASP A 174 -23.61 39.89 -12.35
CA ASP A 174 -24.45 40.53 -13.36
C ASP A 174 -23.62 41.22 -14.46
N THR A 175 -22.38 41.63 -14.17
CA THR A 175 -21.48 42.27 -15.15
C THR A 175 -20.59 41.25 -15.86
N LEU A 176 -20.20 40.16 -15.21
CA LEU A 176 -19.38 39.10 -15.79
C LEU A 176 -20.18 38.22 -16.74
N GLU A 177 -21.47 38.01 -16.45
CA GLU A 177 -22.45 37.36 -17.33
C GLU A 177 -22.68 38.16 -18.63
N GLN A 178 -22.43 39.47 -18.64
CA GLN A 178 -22.56 40.33 -19.82
C GLN A 178 -21.31 40.39 -20.70
N ILE A 179 -20.20 39.75 -20.31
CA ILE A 179 -18.92 39.78 -21.05
C ILE A 179 -18.71 38.43 -21.76
N PRO A 180 -18.76 38.36 -23.11
CA PRO A 180 -18.56 37.11 -23.82
C PRO A 180 -17.15 36.54 -23.68
N VAL A 181 -17.00 35.21 -23.58
CA VAL A 181 -15.68 34.54 -23.59
C VAL A 181 -14.94 34.77 -24.90
N ALA A 182 -15.66 35.01 -26.01
CA ALA A 182 -15.08 35.43 -27.28
C ALA A 182 -14.23 36.71 -27.17
N ASP A 183 -14.54 37.61 -26.25
CA ASP A 183 -13.76 38.84 -26.02
C ASP A 183 -12.39 38.56 -25.40
N LEU A 184 -12.10 37.34 -24.96
CA LEU A 184 -10.79 36.91 -24.46
C LEU A 184 -9.90 36.29 -25.56
N GLU A 185 -10.16 36.60 -26.84
CA GLU A 185 -9.34 36.17 -27.97
C GLU A 185 -7.83 36.41 -27.72
N GLY A 186 -7.00 35.41 -28.04
CA GLY A 186 -5.57 35.41 -27.76
C GLY A 186 -5.18 35.03 -26.33
N LEU A 187 -6.01 35.33 -25.32
CA LEU A 187 -5.79 34.95 -23.92
C LEU A 187 -6.20 33.50 -23.60
N LEU A 188 -7.05 32.90 -24.43
CA LEU A 188 -7.54 31.53 -24.26
C LEU A 188 -6.70 30.50 -25.02
N SER A 189 -6.54 29.31 -24.44
CA SER A 189 -6.23 28.06 -25.13
C SER A 189 -7.52 27.25 -25.35
N GLY A 190 -7.60 26.50 -26.44
CA GLY A 190 -8.80 25.71 -26.77
C GLY A 190 -10.00 26.55 -27.27
N ALA A 191 -9.76 27.80 -27.70
CA ALA A 191 -10.80 28.76 -28.09
C ALA A 191 -11.70 28.32 -29.27
N ASP A 192 -11.24 27.36 -30.09
CA ASP A 192 -12.03 26.77 -31.18
C ASP A 192 -13.02 25.67 -30.70
N GLY A 193 -13.08 25.40 -29.38
CA GLY A 193 -13.86 24.29 -28.80
C GLY A 193 -14.83 24.72 -27.69
N ALA A 194 -16.08 24.31 -27.83
CA ALA A 194 -17.12 24.32 -26.79
C ALA A 194 -17.39 25.66 -26.08
N VAL A 195 -17.12 26.80 -26.74
CA VAL A 195 -17.40 28.15 -26.21
C VAL A 195 -18.88 28.36 -25.94
N GLU A 196 -19.76 27.69 -26.69
CA GLU A 196 -21.22 27.67 -26.48
C GLU A 196 -21.66 27.03 -25.15
N LEU A 197 -20.75 26.38 -24.41
CA LEU A 197 -21.02 25.81 -23.09
C LEU A 197 -20.42 26.63 -21.94
N ARG A 198 -19.57 27.61 -22.25
CA ARG A 198 -19.02 28.61 -21.32
C ARG A 198 -19.04 29.98 -22.03
N PRO A 199 -20.22 30.53 -22.36
CA PRO A 199 -20.32 31.71 -23.22
C PRO A 199 -19.88 33.02 -22.54
N THR A 200 -19.88 33.11 -21.21
CA THR A 200 -19.59 34.35 -20.45
C THR A 200 -18.32 34.24 -19.61
N LEU A 201 -17.72 35.39 -19.29
CA LEU A 201 -16.55 35.47 -18.40
C LEU A 201 -16.86 34.90 -17.01
N PHE A 202 -18.11 35.00 -16.56
CA PHE A 202 -18.56 34.35 -15.33
C PHE A 202 -18.36 32.83 -15.38
N ASP A 203 -18.69 32.19 -16.50
CA ASP A 203 -18.61 30.73 -16.65
C ASP A 203 -17.16 30.22 -16.68
N LEU A 204 -16.27 31.00 -17.32
CA LEU A 204 -14.83 30.72 -17.36
C LEU A 204 -14.18 30.82 -15.97
N LEU A 205 -14.50 31.87 -15.21
CA LEU A 205 -13.97 32.09 -13.87
C LEU A 205 -14.61 31.14 -12.84
N GLY A 206 -15.90 30.86 -12.99
CA GLY A 206 -16.64 29.88 -12.20
C GLY A 206 -16.07 28.48 -12.37
N ARG A 207 -15.71 28.08 -13.60
CA ARG A 207 -15.03 26.79 -13.80
C ARG A 207 -13.65 26.76 -13.13
N ARG A 208 -12.83 27.81 -13.31
CA ARG A 208 -11.51 27.90 -12.64
C ARG A 208 -11.60 27.83 -11.11
N ALA A 209 -12.70 28.31 -10.50
CA ALA A 209 -12.96 28.15 -9.08
C ALA A 209 -13.35 26.70 -8.72
N LEU A 210 -14.20 26.04 -9.52
CA LEU A 210 -14.55 24.62 -9.34
C LEU A 210 -13.35 23.68 -9.49
N ASP A 211 -12.43 23.94 -10.44
CA ASP A 211 -11.23 23.13 -10.65
C ASP A 211 -10.31 23.11 -9.40
N VAL A 212 -10.46 24.09 -8.50
CA VAL A 212 -9.84 24.10 -7.16
C VAL A 212 -10.77 23.52 -6.10
N PHE A 213 -12.00 24.03 -5.96
CA PHE A 213 -12.92 23.66 -4.87
C PHE A 213 -13.44 22.21 -4.93
N SER A 214 -13.39 21.56 -6.09
CA SER A 214 -13.76 20.15 -6.26
C SER A 214 -12.62 19.16 -5.95
N ASN A 215 -11.47 19.64 -5.42
CA ASN A 215 -10.33 18.79 -5.05
C ASN A 215 -10.43 18.27 -3.59
N PRO A 216 -10.25 16.95 -3.35
CA PRO A 216 -10.45 16.32 -2.03
C PRO A 216 -9.25 16.42 -1.04
N GLU A 217 -8.17 17.16 -1.36
CA GLU A 217 -6.94 17.24 -0.54
C GLU A 217 -6.96 18.31 0.58
N THR A 218 -8.09 18.51 1.26
CA THR A 218 -8.25 19.69 2.13
C THR A 218 -7.57 19.60 3.51
N ARG A 219 -7.79 18.57 4.34
CA ARG A 219 -7.31 18.53 5.75
C ARG A 219 -6.87 17.13 6.20
N LEU A 220 -5.80 17.05 7.03
CA LEU A 220 -5.33 15.79 7.65
C LEU A 220 -6.19 15.37 8.84
N THR A 221 -6.70 16.33 9.60
CA THR A 221 -7.66 16.15 10.69
C THR A 221 -8.89 17.00 10.41
N GLU A 222 -10.03 16.35 10.21
CA GLU A 222 -11.30 17.01 9.89
C GLU A 222 -12.16 17.16 11.17
N PRO A 223 -12.82 18.31 11.41
CA PRO A 223 -13.76 18.46 12.52
C PRO A 223 -15.12 17.83 12.18
N ALA A 224 -15.82 17.33 13.20
CA ALA A 224 -17.07 16.55 13.11
C ALA A 224 -18.12 17.18 12.18
N TRP A 225 -18.26 18.48 12.37
CA TRP A 225 -19.22 19.40 11.75
C TRP A 225 -18.65 20.10 10.52
N ARG A 226 -17.67 19.51 9.81
CA ARG A 226 -17.35 19.96 8.46
C ARG A 226 -18.55 19.81 7.52
N PHE A 227 -18.54 20.55 6.41
CA PHE A 227 -19.56 20.36 5.38
C PHE A 227 -19.46 18.96 4.78
N LYS A 228 -20.61 18.38 4.46
CA LYS A 228 -20.80 17.05 3.85
C LYS A 228 -21.96 17.16 2.88
N LEU A 229 -21.92 16.38 1.81
CA LEU A 229 -23.00 16.32 0.82
C LEU A 229 -23.97 15.21 1.24
N ASP A 230 -24.74 15.47 2.31
CA ASP A 230 -25.61 14.48 2.99
C ASP A 230 -27.12 14.82 2.99
N ASP A 231 -27.54 15.90 2.33
CA ASP A 231 -28.94 16.19 1.98
C ASP A 231 -29.25 15.64 0.56
N PRO A 232 -30.30 14.82 0.36
CA PRO A 232 -30.76 14.41 -0.98
C PRO A 232 -31.05 15.58 -1.93
N ALA A 233 -31.35 16.76 -1.40
CA ALA A 233 -31.49 18.01 -2.15
C ALA A 233 -30.32 18.36 -3.08
N HIS A 234 -29.11 17.86 -2.80
CA HIS A 234 -27.94 18.11 -3.64
C HIS A 234 -28.07 17.46 -5.04
N PHE A 235 -29.02 16.52 -5.22
CA PHE A 235 -29.37 15.90 -6.50
C PHE A 235 -30.61 16.53 -7.18
N ASP A 236 -31.24 17.54 -6.59
CA ASP A 236 -32.32 18.29 -7.25
C ASP A 236 -31.82 18.91 -8.58
N LEU A 237 -32.72 19.12 -9.52
CA LEU A 237 -32.42 19.69 -10.84
C LEU A 237 -33.04 21.07 -10.99
N PHE A 238 -32.36 22.00 -11.66
CA PHE A 238 -32.91 23.30 -12.04
C PHE A 238 -33.37 24.13 -10.82
N GLU A 239 -34.54 24.77 -10.88
CA GLU A 239 -34.98 25.81 -9.94
C GLU A 239 -34.99 25.36 -8.46
N PRO A 240 -35.47 24.14 -8.10
CA PRO A 240 -35.35 23.59 -6.74
C PRO A 240 -33.91 23.47 -6.20
N PHE A 241 -32.92 23.20 -7.06
CA PHE A 241 -31.51 23.23 -6.66
C PHE A 241 -30.99 24.68 -6.65
N ALA A 242 -31.11 25.38 -7.78
CA ALA A 242 -30.54 26.69 -8.02
C ALA A 242 -30.97 27.73 -6.97
N PHE A 243 -32.24 27.75 -6.54
CA PHE A 243 -32.76 28.73 -5.57
C PHE A 243 -32.82 28.24 -4.11
N ARG A 244 -32.38 27.01 -3.81
CA ARG A 244 -32.29 26.55 -2.40
C ARG A 244 -31.22 27.34 -1.65
N ARG A 245 -31.47 27.68 -0.37
CA ARG A 245 -30.49 28.39 0.46
C ARG A 245 -29.66 27.40 1.29
N PHE A 246 -28.45 27.08 0.83
CA PHE A 246 -27.50 26.28 1.62
C PHE A 246 -26.73 27.17 2.63
N THR A 247 -26.65 26.74 3.89
CA THR A 247 -25.96 27.47 4.98
C THR A 247 -25.09 26.55 5.80
N HIS A 248 -23.84 26.95 6.08
CA HIS A 248 -22.88 26.16 6.85
C HIS A 248 -22.03 27.04 7.79
N ARG A 249 -21.49 26.49 8.89
CA ARG A 249 -20.70 27.26 9.88
C ARG A 249 -19.20 27.38 9.57
N ASP A 250 -18.68 26.54 8.68
CA ASP A 250 -17.40 26.81 7.99
C ASP A 250 -17.76 27.41 6.63
N SER A 251 -17.66 28.74 6.53
CA SER A 251 -17.86 29.49 5.29
C SER A 251 -16.66 29.39 4.33
N THR A 252 -15.65 28.58 4.65
CA THR A 252 -14.47 28.30 3.81
C THR A 252 -14.37 26.83 3.39
N ALA A 253 -15.34 25.98 3.74
CA ALA A 253 -15.36 24.57 3.33
C ALA A 253 -15.46 24.43 1.79
N TRP A 254 -14.61 23.59 1.19
CA TRP A 254 -14.45 23.54 -0.26
C TRP A 254 -15.64 22.89 -0.96
N GLU A 255 -16.17 21.78 -0.44
CA GLU A 255 -17.37 21.16 -1.02
C GLU A 255 -18.61 22.07 -0.91
N TYR A 256 -18.63 22.98 0.07
CA TYR A 256 -19.66 24.03 0.20
C TYR A 256 -19.47 25.13 -0.85
N LYS A 257 -18.24 25.59 -1.10
CA LYS A 257 -17.93 26.57 -2.16
C LYS A 257 -18.23 26.01 -3.53
N ALA A 258 -17.80 24.78 -3.83
CA ALA A 258 -18.14 24.11 -5.08
C ALA A 258 -19.65 24.08 -5.31
N LEU A 259 -20.43 23.65 -4.31
CA LEU A 259 -21.89 23.62 -4.37
C LEU A 259 -22.52 25.00 -4.64
N LEU A 260 -22.03 26.07 -4.01
CA LEU A 260 -22.48 27.44 -4.26
C LEU A 260 -22.08 27.95 -5.65
N THR A 261 -20.88 27.62 -6.14
CA THR A 261 -20.45 27.97 -7.51
C THR A 261 -21.30 27.23 -8.55
N TYR A 262 -21.62 25.95 -8.35
CA TYR A 262 -22.58 25.23 -9.19
C TYR A 262 -23.99 25.86 -9.14
N GLN A 263 -24.47 26.32 -7.98
CA GLN A 263 -25.75 27.05 -7.92
C GLN A 263 -25.73 28.33 -8.74
N ALA A 264 -24.64 29.10 -8.68
CA ALA A 264 -24.55 30.37 -9.41
C ALA A 264 -24.47 30.12 -10.92
N LEU A 265 -23.68 29.14 -11.36
CA LEU A 265 -23.58 28.71 -12.75
C LEU A 265 -24.87 28.07 -13.29
N GLU A 266 -25.68 27.40 -12.46
CA GLU A 266 -27.02 26.99 -12.92
C GLU A 266 -27.96 28.18 -13.05
N ARG A 267 -27.91 29.18 -12.15
CA ARG A 267 -28.77 30.38 -12.21
C ARG A 267 -28.55 31.20 -13.47
N SER A 268 -27.30 31.44 -13.88
CA SER A 268 -26.99 32.24 -15.08
C SER A 268 -27.62 31.63 -16.35
N HIS A 269 -27.64 30.30 -16.44
CA HIS A 269 -28.17 29.57 -17.61
C HIS A 269 -29.63 29.10 -17.49
N LEU A 270 -30.35 29.37 -16.39
CA LEU A 270 -31.76 28.97 -16.25
C LEU A 270 -32.69 29.62 -17.31
N ALA A 271 -32.28 30.75 -17.89
CA ALA A 271 -33.06 31.52 -18.86
C ALA A 271 -32.64 31.29 -20.32
N ASP A 272 -31.66 30.42 -20.60
CA ASP A 272 -31.12 30.19 -21.95
C ASP A 272 -32.16 29.57 -22.90
N ASP A 273 -32.30 30.14 -24.10
CA ASP A 273 -33.08 29.56 -25.22
C ASP A 273 -32.64 28.12 -25.57
N THR A 274 -31.37 27.78 -25.29
CA THR A 274 -30.81 26.44 -25.47
C THR A 274 -30.07 26.00 -24.21
N PRO A 275 -30.55 25.01 -23.43
CA PRO A 275 -29.97 24.64 -22.14
C PRO A 275 -28.73 23.74 -22.28
N ALA A 276 -27.84 24.06 -23.22
CA ALA A 276 -26.63 23.28 -23.52
C ALA A 276 -25.57 23.48 -22.41
N ALA A 277 -25.22 24.72 -22.11
CA ALA A 277 -24.35 25.08 -20.99
C ALA A 277 -24.91 24.55 -19.66
N LEU A 278 -26.21 24.82 -19.40
CA LEU A 278 -26.94 24.31 -18.24
C LEU A 278 -26.85 22.78 -18.08
N THR A 279 -27.00 22.02 -19.17
CA THR A 279 -26.90 20.54 -19.12
C THR A 279 -25.48 20.07 -18.78
N ASP A 280 -24.46 20.71 -19.36
CA ASP A 280 -23.05 20.40 -19.10
C ASP A 280 -22.68 20.68 -17.63
N ILE A 281 -23.15 21.80 -17.07
CA ILE A 281 -22.98 22.18 -15.65
C ILE A 281 -23.71 21.22 -14.72
N VAL A 282 -24.98 20.88 -15.01
CA VAL A 282 -25.78 19.93 -14.21
C VAL A 282 -25.14 18.54 -14.21
N LEU A 283 -24.61 18.06 -15.35
CA LEU A 283 -23.94 16.76 -15.42
C LEU A 283 -22.67 16.71 -14.58
N ASP A 284 -21.83 17.75 -14.66
CA ASP A 284 -20.61 17.88 -13.87
C ASP A 284 -20.90 18.00 -12.36
N ARG A 285 -21.92 18.79 -11.96
CA ARG A 285 -22.41 18.81 -10.57
C ARG A 285 -22.88 17.43 -10.12
N LEU A 286 -23.76 16.76 -10.88
CA LEU A 286 -24.34 15.49 -10.44
C LEU A 286 -23.26 14.42 -10.24
N ALA A 287 -22.22 14.42 -11.08
CA ALA A 287 -21.04 13.57 -10.88
C ALA A 287 -20.27 13.96 -9.60
N PHE A 288 -19.92 15.24 -9.44
CA PHE A 288 -19.26 15.76 -8.24
C PHE A 288 -20.02 15.40 -6.94
N VAL A 289 -21.34 15.61 -6.92
CA VAL A 289 -22.20 15.31 -5.77
C VAL A 289 -22.29 13.80 -5.53
N ARG A 290 -22.45 12.95 -6.56
CA ARG A 290 -22.42 11.48 -6.38
C ARG A 290 -21.09 11.05 -5.76
N ASP A 291 -19.97 11.55 -6.27
CA ASP A 291 -18.66 11.06 -5.86
C ASP A 291 -18.30 11.51 -4.43
N HIS A 292 -18.65 12.75 -4.05
CA HIS A 292 -18.39 13.30 -2.71
C HIS A 292 -19.52 13.12 -1.69
N SER A 293 -20.71 12.62 -2.09
CA SER A 293 -21.82 12.41 -1.15
C SER A 293 -21.60 11.22 -0.21
N THR A 294 -22.08 11.40 1.03
CA THR A 294 -22.11 10.39 2.09
C THR A 294 -23.52 9.83 2.32
N LEU A 295 -24.39 9.86 1.30
CA LEU A 295 -25.71 9.21 1.33
C LEU A 295 -25.61 7.75 0.85
N PRO A 296 -26.13 6.76 1.61
CA PRO A 296 -26.23 5.38 1.15
C PRO A 296 -26.99 5.23 -0.19
N GLU A 297 -28.01 6.05 -0.40
CA GLU A 297 -28.86 6.07 -1.60
C GLU A 297 -28.33 6.93 -2.76
N LYS A 298 -27.11 7.48 -2.65
CA LYS A 298 -26.56 8.45 -3.63
C LYS A 298 -26.56 7.97 -5.07
N ASP A 299 -26.28 6.69 -5.29
CA ASP A 299 -26.30 6.06 -6.62
C ASP A 299 -27.72 6.03 -7.21
N SER A 300 -28.74 5.77 -6.38
CA SER A 300 -30.16 5.83 -6.77
C SER A 300 -30.64 7.26 -7.00
N LEU A 301 -30.21 8.23 -6.19
CA LEU A 301 -30.52 9.65 -6.39
C LEU A 301 -29.91 10.17 -7.70
N TYR A 302 -28.64 9.83 -7.96
CA TYR A 302 -27.93 10.18 -9.19
C TYR A 302 -28.62 9.63 -10.45
N ILE A 303 -28.95 8.34 -10.50
CA ILE A 303 -29.59 7.75 -11.70
C ILE A 303 -31.02 8.25 -11.91
N ASN A 304 -31.76 8.56 -10.85
CA ASN A 304 -33.08 9.21 -10.92
C ASN A 304 -33.00 10.66 -11.43
N ALA A 305 -31.97 11.42 -10.99
CA ALA A 305 -31.69 12.76 -11.47
C ALA A 305 -31.31 12.75 -12.96
N LEU A 306 -30.39 11.88 -13.38
CA LEU A 306 -30.05 11.70 -14.81
C LEU A 306 -31.28 11.29 -15.64
N THR A 307 -32.11 10.38 -15.14
CA THR A 307 -33.34 9.96 -15.83
C THR A 307 -34.33 11.12 -16.00
N THR A 308 -34.48 11.98 -14.99
CA THR A 308 -35.36 13.16 -15.03
C THR A 308 -34.81 14.28 -15.90
N LEU A 309 -33.49 14.46 -15.95
CA LEU A 309 -32.81 15.35 -16.89
C LEU A 309 -33.03 14.85 -18.34
N ARG A 310 -32.88 13.55 -18.56
CA ARG A 310 -33.05 12.87 -19.86
C ARG A 310 -34.48 12.95 -20.42
N THR A 311 -35.51 13.05 -19.57
CA THR A 311 -36.90 13.25 -20.03
C THR A 311 -37.25 14.70 -20.35
N ARG A 312 -36.48 15.71 -19.90
CA ARG A 312 -36.68 17.11 -20.31
C ARG A 312 -36.00 17.44 -21.65
N LEU A 313 -34.84 16.85 -21.94
CA LEU A 313 -34.00 17.19 -23.11
C LEU A 313 -34.47 16.57 -24.45
N VAL A 314 -35.76 16.25 -24.62
CA VAL A 314 -36.30 15.34 -25.66
C VAL A 314 -35.81 15.60 -27.10
N ARG A 315 -35.55 16.87 -27.45
CA ARG A 315 -35.17 17.34 -28.80
C ARG A 315 -33.79 18.03 -28.86
N ILE A 316 -32.99 17.97 -27.80
CA ILE A 316 -31.75 18.74 -27.65
C ILE A 316 -30.55 17.77 -27.74
N PRO A 317 -29.48 18.07 -28.52
CA PRO A 317 -28.35 17.14 -28.71
C PRO A 317 -27.68 16.67 -27.42
N ALA A 318 -27.63 17.51 -26.39
CA ALA A 318 -27.08 17.20 -25.06
C ALA A 318 -27.79 16.01 -24.35
N TRP A 319 -28.99 15.62 -24.81
CA TRP A 319 -29.65 14.37 -24.40
C TRP A 319 -28.76 13.13 -24.55
N SER A 320 -27.87 13.12 -25.55
CA SER A 320 -26.90 12.04 -25.77
C SER A 320 -25.82 11.99 -24.68
N GLU A 321 -25.42 13.14 -24.14
CA GLU A 321 -24.39 13.26 -23.11
C GLU A 321 -24.91 12.75 -21.76
N VAL A 322 -26.19 13.02 -21.45
CA VAL A 322 -26.88 12.41 -20.31
C VAL A 322 -26.97 10.89 -20.45
N SER A 323 -27.31 10.38 -21.65
CA SER A 323 -27.33 8.93 -21.92
C SER A 323 -25.94 8.29 -21.77
N VAL A 324 -24.86 8.99 -22.14
CA VAL A 324 -23.48 8.55 -21.88
C VAL A 324 -23.14 8.59 -20.39
N ALA A 325 -23.59 9.60 -19.63
CA ALA A 325 -23.37 9.64 -18.17
C ALA A 325 -24.07 8.47 -17.45
N MET A 326 -25.25 8.04 -17.92
CA MET A 326 -25.92 6.82 -17.48
C MET A 326 -25.13 5.57 -17.90
N ALA A 327 -24.68 5.48 -19.15
CA ALA A 327 -23.90 4.34 -19.65
C ALA A 327 -22.57 4.15 -18.89
N ARG A 328 -21.85 5.24 -18.59
CA ARG A 328 -20.62 5.23 -17.77
C ARG A 328 -20.89 4.72 -16.35
N TYR A 329 -22.04 5.06 -15.76
CA TYR A 329 -22.44 4.57 -14.44
C TYR A 329 -22.70 3.05 -14.44
N HIS A 330 -23.49 2.55 -15.38
CA HIS A 330 -23.71 1.09 -15.53
C HIS A 330 -22.40 0.33 -15.84
N ALA A 331 -21.55 0.86 -16.72
CA ALA A 331 -20.23 0.28 -16.99
C ALA A 331 -19.31 0.25 -15.74
N GLY A 332 -19.49 1.20 -14.80
CA GLY A 332 -18.82 1.20 -13.51
C GLY A 332 -19.38 0.16 -12.53
N LEU A 333 -20.70 -0.05 -12.51
CA LEU A 333 -21.34 -1.10 -11.69
C LEU A 333 -20.87 -2.51 -12.09
N ALA A 334 -20.61 -2.76 -13.37
CA ALA A 334 -20.10 -4.04 -13.86
C ALA A 334 -18.78 -4.47 -13.21
N ALA A 335 -17.98 -3.55 -12.67
CA ALA A 335 -16.76 -3.87 -11.91
C ALA A 335 -17.04 -4.56 -10.55
N ARG A 336 -18.32 -4.68 -10.14
CA ARG A 336 -18.78 -5.44 -8.96
C ARG A 336 -19.25 -6.87 -9.30
N TYR A 337 -19.25 -7.28 -10.57
CA TYR A 337 -19.64 -8.64 -10.97
C TYR A 337 -18.52 -9.65 -10.63
N ASP A 338 -18.88 -10.71 -9.90
CA ASP A 338 -18.04 -11.88 -9.64
C ASP A 338 -18.78 -13.14 -10.11
N PRO A 339 -18.39 -13.73 -11.26
CA PRO A 339 -19.07 -14.89 -11.83
C PRO A 339 -18.88 -16.19 -11.02
N LEU A 340 -18.00 -16.21 -10.02
CA LEU A 340 -17.85 -17.33 -9.10
C LEU A 340 -18.75 -17.20 -7.85
N VAL A 341 -19.37 -16.04 -7.64
CA VAL A 341 -20.22 -15.73 -6.49
C VAL A 341 -21.70 -15.55 -6.87
N SER A 342 -22.03 -14.73 -7.88
CA SER A 342 -23.43 -14.50 -8.29
C SER A 342 -23.57 -13.75 -9.63
N ASP A 343 -24.69 -13.95 -10.33
CA ASP A 343 -25.07 -13.14 -11.52
C ASP A 343 -25.45 -11.66 -11.20
N ALA A 344 -25.23 -11.18 -9.96
CA ALA A 344 -25.41 -9.77 -9.64
C ALA A 344 -24.46 -8.89 -10.48
N TRP A 345 -24.97 -7.77 -11.00
CA TRP A 345 -24.26 -6.84 -11.90
C TRP A 345 -23.87 -7.39 -13.29
N LYS A 346 -24.19 -8.65 -13.61
CA LYS A 346 -23.81 -9.29 -14.89
C LYS A 346 -24.26 -8.49 -16.12
N GLY A 347 -25.51 -8.03 -16.14
CA GLY A 347 -26.11 -7.35 -17.30
C GLY A 347 -25.69 -5.89 -17.51
N GLU A 348 -24.96 -5.29 -16.57
CA GLU A 348 -24.74 -3.83 -16.50
C GLU A 348 -23.99 -3.28 -17.74
N LYS A 349 -23.01 -4.02 -18.28
CA LYS A 349 -22.33 -3.61 -19.52
C LYS A 349 -23.25 -3.64 -20.75
N SER A 350 -24.17 -4.61 -20.82
CA SER A 350 -25.17 -4.67 -21.90
C SER A 350 -26.16 -3.52 -21.83
N THR A 351 -26.59 -3.12 -20.63
CA THR A 351 -27.36 -1.88 -20.41
C THR A 351 -26.56 -0.64 -20.82
N ALA A 352 -25.26 -0.56 -20.49
CA ALA A 352 -24.39 0.53 -20.92
C ALA A 352 -24.23 0.60 -22.45
N ARG A 353 -24.07 -0.55 -23.13
CA ARG A 353 -24.04 -0.65 -24.60
C ARG A 353 -25.34 -0.15 -25.22
N GLU A 354 -26.50 -0.56 -24.68
CA GLU A 354 -27.82 -0.16 -25.18
C GLU A 354 -28.07 1.34 -25.05
N LEU A 355 -27.70 1.95 -23.92
CA LEU A 355 -27.72 3.40 -23.74
C LEU A 355 -26.81 4.13 -24.74
N CYS A 356 -25.65 3.54 -25.08
CA CYS A 356 -24.77 4.10 -26.12
C CYS A 356 -25.39 3.98 -27.52
N VAL A 357 -26.07 2.88 -27.85
CA VAL A 357 -26.81 2.73 -29.11
C VAL A 357 -27.95 3.76 -29.19
N GLU A 358 -28.73 3.95 -28.13
CA GLU A 358 -29.79 4.97 -28.07
C GLU A 358 -29.22 6.39 -28.31
N ALA A 359 -28.07 6.71 -27.69
CA ALA A 359 -27.35 7.97 -27.89
C ALA A 359 -26.92 8.20 -29.35
N ILE A 360 -26.33 7.20 -30.00
CA ILE A 360 -25.84 7.29 -31.39
C ILE A 360 -27.02 7.44 -32.37
N THR A 361 -28.06 6.62 -32.24
CA THR A 361 -29.20 6.61 -33.18
C THR A 361 -30.05 7.88 -33.07
N ARG A 362 -30.21 8.44 -31.87
CA ARG A 362 -31.13 9.56 -31.62
C ARG A 362 -30.52 10.95 -31.85
N ALA A 363 -29.21 11.10 -31.69
CA ALA A 363 -28.51 12.37 -31.87
C ALA A 363 -27.22 12.22 -32.72
N PRO A 364 -27.30 11.68 -33.95
CA PRO A 364 -26.13 11.40 -34.78
C PRO A 364 -25.28 12.66 -35.01
N GLY A 365 -23.96 12.52 -34.91
CA GLY A 365 -22.99 13.62 -35.07
C GLY A 365 -22.81 14.52 -33.84
N SER A 366 -23.67 14.45 -32.82
CA SER A 366 -23.51 15.17 -31.55
C SER A 366 -22.28 14.69 -30.77
N PHE A 367 -21.78 15.53 -29.85
CA PHE A 367 -20.62 15.17 -29.02
C PHE A 367 -20.90 13.96 -28.11
N GLY A 368 -22.08 13.86 -27.50
CA GLY A 368 -22.48 12.68 -26.75
C GLY A 368 -22.59 11.42 -27.62
N ALA A 369 -23.03 11.53 -28.88
CA ALA A 369 -22.99 10.39 -29.80
C ALA A 369 -21.56 9.94 -30.14
N LYS A 370 -20.57 10.85 -30.21
CA LYS A 370 -19.14 10.49 -30.36
C LYS A 370 -18.59 9.78 -29.12
N GLN A 371 -18.88 10.29 -27.93
CA GLN A 371 -18.53 9.61 -26.69
C GLN A 371 -19.20 8.23 -26.59
N ALA A 372 -20.48 8.12 -26.95
CA ALA A 372 -21.22 6.86 -26.97
C ALA A 372 -20.61 5.86 -27.96
N ALA A 373 -20.18 6.29 -29.14
CA ALA A 373 -19.48 5.43 -30.09
C ALA A 373 -18.16 4.92 -29.51
N SER A 374 -17.39 5.77 -28.82
CA SER A 374 -16.14 5.37 -28.16
C SER A 374 -16.36 4.43 -26.97
N LEU A 375 -17.38 4.66 -26.13
CA LEU A 375 -17.70 3.80 -25.00
C LEU A 375 -18.26 2.45 -25.47
N LYS A 376 -19.13 2.45 -26.49
CA LYS A 376 -19.60 1.23 -27.17
C LYS A 376 -18.42 0.42 -27.73
N ALA A 377 -17.52 1.07 -28.46
CA ALA A 377 -16.33 0.41 -29.01
C ALA A 377 -15.40 -0.16 -27.92
N ALA A 378 -15.28 0.50 -26.77
CA ALA A 378 -14.52 -0.03 -25.63
C ALA A 378 -15.22 -1.19 -24.89
N LEU A 379 -16.56 -1.17 -24.80
CA LEU A 379 -17.36 -2.25 -24.21
C LEU A 379 -17.45 -3.49 -25.11
N GLU A 380 -17.41 -3.31 -26.43
CA GLU A 380 -17.45 -4.36 -27.45
C GLU A 380 -16.05 -4.81 -27.93
N ALA A 381 -14.98 -4.18 -27.45
CA ALA A 381 -13.62 -4.54 -27.83
C ALA A 381 -13.31 -6.00 -27.45
N PRO A 382 -12.75 -6.83 -28.36
CA PRO A 382 -12.23 -8.13 -27.99
C PRO A 382 -10.96 -7.95 -27.14
N ALA A 383 -10.81 -8.80 -26.13
CA ALA A 383 -9.60 -8.90 -25.32
C ALA A 383 -9.26 -10.37 -25.08
N LEU A 384 -7.97 -10.71 -25.11
CA LEU A 384 -7.47 -12.07 -24.91
C LEU A 384 -6.22 -12.02 -24.04
N SER A 385 -6.12 -12.89 -23.04
CA SER A 385 -4.91 -13.07 -22.23
C SER A 385 -4.72 -14.54 -21.89
N VAL A 386 -3.63 -15.13 -22.40
CA VAL A 386 -3.29 -16.55 -22.20
C VAL A 386 -2.35 -16.72 -21.00
N GLN A 387 -2.51 -17.78 -20.21
CA GLN A 387 -1.70 -18.06 -19.03
C GLN A 387 -1.30 -19.55 -19.03
N VAL A 388 0.00 -19.83 -18.87
CA VAL A 388 0.55 -21.19 -18.99
C VAL A 388 1.65 -21.41 -17.95
N GLU A 389 1.86 -22.65 -17.51
CA GLU A 389 2.98 -22.95 -16.62
C GLU A 389 4.32 -22.71 -17.31
N GLU A 390 5.33 -22.26 -16.55
CA GLU A 390 6.70 -22.03 -17.01
C GLU A 390 7.29 -23.27 -17.73
N ALA A 391 6.88 -24.46 -17.32
CA ALA A 391 7.08 -25.68 -18.09
C ALA A 391 5.92 -26.67 -18.04
N THR A 392 5.89 -27.56 -19.02
CA THR A 392 4.92 -28.63 -19.19
C THR A 392 5.62 -29.97 -19.44
N SER A 393 4.93 -31.07 -19.16
CA SER A 393 5.53 -32.42 -19.21
C SER A 393 5.64 -32.93 -20.66
N PRO A 394 6.82 -33.41 -21.11
CA PRO A 394 7.02 -33.95 -22.45
C PRO A 394 6.02 -35.07 -22.80
N ASN A 395 5.54 -35.03 -24.03
CA ASN A 395 4.61 -35.97 -24.65
C ASN A 395 3.26 -36.16 -23.91
N ALA A 396 2.92 -35.25 -22.99
CA ALA A 396 1.64 -35.24 -22.26
C ALA A 396 0.75 -34.06 -22.68
N VAL A 397 -0.57 -34.26 -22.63
CA VAL A 397 -1.55 -33.16 -22.75
C VAL A 397 -1.47 -32.32 -21.48
N PHE A 398 -1.49 -30.99 -21.65
CA PHE A 398 -1.50 -30.03 -20.54
C PHE A 398 -2.60 -28.99 -20.73
N ILE A 399 -2.80 -28.14 -19.72
CA ILE A 399 -3.80 -27.09 -19.70
C ILE A 399 -3.10 -25.72 -19.70
N ALA A 400 -3.62 -24.78 -20.47
CA ALA A 400 -3.41 -23.35 -20.28
C ALA A 400 -4.74 -22.71 -19.87
N ALA A 401 -4.71 -21.58 -19.17
CA ALA A 401 -5.91 -20.75 -18.97
C ALA A 401 -5.98 -19.67 -20.05
N LEU A 402 -7.20 -19.35 -20.49
CA LEU A 402 -7.48 -18.24 -21.38
C LEU A 402 -8.52 -17.34 -20.73
N GLN A 403 -8.14 -16.09 -20.46
CA GLN A 403 -9.07 -15.00 -20.19
C GLN A 403 -9.49 -14.38 -21.53
N TYR A 404 -10.77 -14.10 -21.69
CA TYR A 404 -11.31 -13.54 -22.93
C TYR A 404 -12.49 -12.60 -22.67
N THR A 405 -12.75 -11.71 -23.63
CA THR A 405 -13.90 -10.78 -23.64
C THR A 405 -14.32 -10.59 -25.09
N ASN A 406 -15.63 -10.62 -25.37
CA ASN A 406 -16.21 -10.41 -26.72
C ASN A 406 -15.64 -11.31 -27.85
N ALA A 407 -15.24 -12.54 -27.54
CA ALA A 407 -14.56 -13.45 -28.48
C ALA A 407 -15.20 -14.85 -28.48
N GLY A 408 -16.26 -15.05 -29.27
CA GLY A 408 -16.94 -16.35 -29.39
C GLY A 408 -16.16 -17.44 -30.15
N GLN A 409 -15.10 -17.08 -30.88
CA GLN A 409 -14.14 -18.01 -31.48
C GLN A 409 -12.73 -17.44 -31.38
N VAL A 410 -11.75 -18.32 -31.13
CA VAL A 410 -10.32 -17.98 -31.10
C VAL A 410 -9.50 -18.99 -31.90
N TRP A 411 -8.38 -18.53 -32.45
CA TRP A 411 -7.40 -19.33 -33.15
C TRP A 411 -6.13 -19.44 -32.31
N LEU A 412 -5.56 -20.64 -32.24
CA LEU A 412 -4.40 -20.96 -31.44
C LEU A 412 -3.29 -21.46 -32.34
N ARG A 413 -2.14 -20.80 -32.29
CA ARG A 413 -0.92 -21.13 -33.04
C ARG A 413 0.18 -21.49 -32.05
N LEU A 414 0.74 -22.68 -32.17
CA LEU A 414 1.91 -23.11 -31.42
C LEU A 414 3.15 -23.06 -32.31
N VAL A 415 4.15 -22.27 -31.90
CA VAL A 415 5.45 -22.17 -32.61
C VAL A 415 6.59 -22.66 -31.73
N LYS A 416 7.74 -23.00 -32.34
CA LYS A 416 8.98 -23.22 -31.59
C LYS A 416 9.63 -21.88 -31.30
N ASP A 417 10.12 -21.71 -30.07
CA ASP A 417 10.91 -20.55 -29.66
C ASP A 417 12.34 -21.04 -29.29
N PRO A 418 13.28 -21.10 -30.25
CA PRO A 418 14.60 -21.68 -30.05
C PRO A 418 15.47 -20.78 -29.14
N PHE A 419 15.57 -21.16 -27.87
CA PHE A 419 16.37 -20.44 -26.88
C PHE A 419 17.88 -20.57 -27.13
N ASP A 420 18.52 -19.46 -27.51
CA ASP A 420 19.97 -19.28 -27.33
C ASP A 420 20.20 -18.43 -26.08
N ALA A 421 20.69 -19.09 -25.03
CA ALA A 421 21.04 -18.48 -23.74
C ALA A 421 21.97 -17.27 -23.89
N THR A 422 22.81 -17.22 -24.93
CA THR A 422 23.77 -16.13 -25.17
C THR A 422 23.16 -14.92 -25.87
N THR A 423 21.86 -14.93 -26.19
CA THR A 423 21.14 -13.82 -26.85
C THR A 423 19.95 -13.32 -26.02
N THR A 424 19.73 -12.01 -25.98
CA THR A 424 18.73 -11.40 -25.10
C THR A 424 17.43 -11.01 -25.79
N ARG A 425 16.95 -11.82 -26.75
CA ARG A 425 15.62 -11.64 -27.39
C ARG A 425 14.47 -11.61 -26.39
N ARG A 426 14.66 -12.14 -25.18
CA ARG A 426 13.77 -12.00 -24.01
C ARG A 426 13.39 -10.55 -23.67
N TRP A 427 14.19 -9.56 -24.09
CA TRP A 427 13.95 -8.13 -23.87
C TRP A 427 13.65 -7.35 -25.16
N ASP A 428 13.38 -8.05 -26.27
CA ASP A 428 13.12 -7.44 -27.58
C ASP A 428 11.62 -7.16 -27.77
N HIS A 429 11.27 -5.91 -28.07
CA HIS A 429 9.88 -5.46 -28.22
C HIS A 429 9.18 -6.15 -29.42
N ASP A 430 9.96 -6.52 -30.44
CA ASP A 430 9.45 -7.21 -31.63
C ASP A 430 9.43 -8.75 -31.50
N HIS A 431 9.78 -9.32 -30.33
CA HIS A 431 9.82 -10.79 -30.16
C HIS A 431 8.46 -11.46 -30.43
N GLY A 432 7.35 -10.86 -29.97
CA GLY A 432 6.00 -11.35 -30.25
C GLY A 432 5.67 -11.33 -31.74
N ALA A 433 5.97 -10.23 -32.44
CA ALA A 433 5.78 -10.13 -33.89
C ALA A 433 6.65 -11.13 -34.67
N TRP A 434 7.89 -11.37 -34.20
CA TRP A 434 8.76 -12.41 -34.75
C TRP A 434 8.17 -13.83 -34.55
N LEU A 435 7.57 -14.11 -33.38
CA LEU A 435 6.89 -15.38 -33.09
C LEU A 435 5.65 -15.58 -33.97
N ALA A 436 4.84 -14.53 -34.21
CA ALA A 436 3.66 -14.61 -35.08
C ALA A 436 3.99 -15.05 -36.51
N GLY A 437 5.16 -14.61 -37.02
CA GLY A 437 5.71 -15.00 -38.32
C GLY A 437 6.48 -16.34 -38.35
N GLN A 438 6.60 -17.08 -37.23
CA GLN A 438 7.24 -18.40 -37.25
C GLN A 438 6.33 -19.48 -37.81
N LYS A 439 6.93 -20.50 -38.44
CA LYS A 439 6.18 -21.65 -38.95
C LYS A 439 5.52 -22.41 -37.77
N PRO A 440 4.20 -22.66 -37.82
CA PRO A 440 3.50 -23.42 -36.80
C PRO A 440 3.95 -24.88 -36.71
N VAL A 441 3.94 -25.39 -35.48
CA VAL A 441 4.03 -26.81 -35.12
C VAL A 441 2.64 -27.44 -35.06
N ALA A 442 1.67 -26.68 -34.54
CA ALA A 442 0.26 -27.05 -34.50
C ALA A 442 -0.61 -25.79 -34.56
N GLU A 443 -1.75 -25.89 -35.24
CA GLU A 443 -2.80 -24.87 -35.27
C GLU A 443 -4.16 -25.54 -35.05
N TRP A 444 -5.06 -24.84 -34.37
CA TRP A 444 -6.47 -25.20 -34.22
C TRP A 444 -7.29 -23.96 -33.84
N SER A 445 -8.62 -24.05 -33.90
CA SER A 445 -9.51 -23.05 -33.34
C SER A 445 -10.41 -23.67 -32.27
N LEU A 446 -10.89 -22.83 -31.35
CA LEU A 446 -11.86 -23.19 -30.33
C LEU A 446 -13.03 -22.19 -30.39
N ALA A 447 -14.26 -22.70 -30.32
CA ALA A 447 -15.40 -21.88 -29.95
C ALA A 447 -15.37 -21.68 -28.42
N LEU A 448 -15.67 -20.48 -27.95
CA LEU A 448 -15.71 -20.14 -26.52
C LEU A 448 -17.17 -19.88 -26.10
N PRO A 449 -17.57 -20.19 -24.86
CA PRO A 449 -18.87 -19.80 -24.33
C PRO A 449 -19.02 -18.27 -24.31
N ASP A 450 -20.09 -17.74 -24.88
CA ASP A 450 -20.40 -16.30 -24.87
C ASP A 450 -21.85 -16.10 -24.39
N ASP A 451 -21.99 -15.43 -23.24
CA ASP A 451 -23.28 -15.11 -22.63
C ASP A 451 -23.88 -13.79 -23.21
N GLY A 452 -23.13 -13.05 -24.03
CA GLY A 452 -23.55 -11.76 -24.59
C GLY A 452 -23.60 -10.61 -23.57
N ASP A 453 -22.96 -10.78 -22.41
CA ASP A 453 -22.95 -9.85 -21.27
C ASP A 453 -21.76 -8.85 -21.30
N LEU A 454 -20.85 -9.00 -22.27
CA LEU A 454 -19.63 -8.22 -22.48
C LEU A 454 -18.59 -8.33 -21.34
N ASN A 455 -18.71 -9.32 -20.46
CA ASN A 455 -17.81 -9.51 -19.32
C ASN A 455 -16.55 -10.29 -19.69
N THR A 456 -15.58 -10.28 -18.78
CA THR A 456 -14.33 -11.01 -18.93
C THR A 456 -14.47 -12.38 -18.27
N HIS A 457 -14.41 -13.43 -19.08
CA HIS A 457 -14.53 -14.81 -18.65
C HIS A 457 -13.18 -15.52 -18.70
N ARG A 458 -13.07 -16.62 -17.96
CA ARG A 458 -11.87 -17.47 -17.88
C ARG A 458 -12.26 -18.92 -18.14
N VAL A 459 -11.59 -19.55 -19.11
CA VAL A 459 -11.69 -20.99 -19.41
C VAL A 459 -10.33 -21.67 -19.29
N GLU A 460 -10.33 -22.97 -19.02
CA GLU A 460 -9.14 -23.84 -19.13
C GLU A 460 -9.17 -24.56 -20.48
N ILE A 461 -8.11 -24.41 -21.28
CA ILE A 461 -7.97 -24.92 -22.65
C ILE A 461 -6.95 -26.07 -22.73
N PRO A 462 -7.26 -27.20 -23.39
CA PRO A 462 -6.33 -28.31 -23.53
C PRO A 462 -5.34 -28.06 -24.67
N VAL A 463 -4.04 -28.24 -24.40
CA VAL A 463 -2.96 -28.16 -25.39
C VAL A 463 -2.39 -29.54 -25.66
N LYS A 464 -2.19 -29.86 -26.95
CA LYS A 464 -1.70 -31.16 -27.41
C LYS A 464 -0.29 -31.47 -26.90
N ALA A 465 0.00 -32.76 -26.73
CA ALA A 465 1.31 -33.27 -26.35
C ALA A 465 2.44 -32.80 -27.29
N LEU A 466 3.58 -32.42 -26.71
CA LEU A 466 4.75 -31.89 -27.42
C LEU A 466 6.03 -32.65 -27.03
N PRO A 467 6.99 -32.82 -27.95
CA PRO A 467 8.33 -33.29 -27.59
C PRO A 467 9.11 -32.20 -26.83
N VAL A 468 10.28 -32.56 -26.28
CA VAL A 468 11.14 -31.66 -25.51
C VAL A 468 11.57 -30.41 -26.31
N GLY A 469 11.73 -29.29 -25.59
CA GLY A 469 12.18 -28.00 -26.13
C GLY A 469 11.33 -26.82 -25.65
N ARG A 470 11.58 -25.63 -26.19
CA ARG A 470 10.84 -24.39 -25.85
C ARG A 470 9.88 -23.98 -26.96
N TYR A 471 8.71 -23.50 -26.55
CA TYR A 471 7.57 -23.21 -27.39
C TYR A 471 6.93 -21.88 -27.00
N ALA A 472 6.16 -21.29 -27.92
CA ALA A 472 5.23 -20.22 -27.62
C ALA A 472 3.82 -20.60 -28.07
N LEU A 473 2.85 -20.38 -27.19
CA LEU A 473 1.43 -20.47 -27.51
C LEU A 473 0.92 -19.05 -27.79
N LEU A 474 0.46 -18.82 -29.01
CA LEU A 474 -0.19 -17.59 -29.45
C LEU A 474 -1.69 -17.85 -29.55
N VAL A 475 -2.50 -16.90 -29.09
CA VAL A 475 -3.96 -16.90 -29.21
C VAL A 475 -4.40 -15.61 -29.90
N SER A 476 -5.23 -15.71 -30.93
CA SER A 476 -5.74 -14.61 -31.74
C SER A 476 -7.27 -14.67 -31.88
N ASN A 477 -7.91 -13.52 -32.07
CA ASN A 477 -9.32 -13.40 -32.43
C ASN A 477 -9.61 -13.57 -33.94
N ASP A 478 -8.56 -13.70 -34.78
CA ASP A 478 -8.65 -13.98 -36.22
C ASP A 478 -7.60 -15.02 -36.66
N PRO A 479 -7.86 -15.87 -37.68
CA PRO A 479 -6.87 -16.80 -38.23
C PRO A 479 -5.62 -16.17 -38.86
N GLY A 480 -5.60 -14.87 -39.17
CA GLY A 480 -4.46 -14.16 -39.75
C GLY A 480 -3.24 -14.14 -38.84
N PHE A 481 -3.42 -13.74 -37.58
CA PHE A 481 -2.38 -13.32 -36.64
C PHE A 481 -1.59 -12.11 -37.20
N GLU A 482 -2.31 -11.11 -37.70
CA GLU A 482 -1.76 -9.83 -38.19
C GLU A 482 -1.52 -8.83 -37.03
N PRO A 483 -0.27 -8.53 -36.62
CA PRO A 483 0.04 -7.75 -35.40
C PRO A 483 -0.37 -6.26 -35.40
N GLN A 484 -1.16 -5.81 -36.38
CA GLN A 484 -1.65 -4.43 -36.51
C GLN A 484 -3.19 -4.36 -36.52
N ASN A 485 -3.85 -5.50 -36.70
CA ASN A 485 -5.30 -5.64 -36.87
C ASN A 485 -5.91 -6.58 -35.83
N ASP A 486 -5.17 -7.62 -35.42
CA ASP A 486 -5.64 -8.69 -34.55
C ASP A 486 -5.22 -8.47 -33.09
N VAL A 487 -6.07 -8.90 -32.16
CA VAL A 487 -5.74 -9.01 -30.73
C VAL A 487 -5.02 -10.32 -30.50
N ILE A 488 -3.69 -10.28 -30.50
CA ILE A 488 -2.84 -11.46 -30.31
C ILE A 488 -2.15 -11.41 -28.95
N SER A 489 -2.38 -12.42 -28.11
CA SER A 489 -1.68 -12.60 -26.83
C SER A 489 -0.83 -13.87 -26.89
N HIS A 490 0.41 -13.81 -26.37
CA HIS A 490 1.36 -14.92 -26.49
C HIS A 490 2.12 -15.21 -25.18
N ALA A 491 2.39 -16.49 -24.91
CA ALA A 491 3.18 -16.92 -23.76
C ALA A 491 4.22 -17.98 -24.15
N THR A 492 5.48 -17.78 -23.74
CA THR A 492 6.60 -18.70 -24.00
C THR A 492 6.82 -19.65 -22.81
N PHE A 493 6.91 -20.96 -23.05
CA PHE A 493 7.06 -21.98 -22.01
C PHE A 493 8.00 -23.11 -22.45
N TRP A 494 8.51 -23.88 -21.50
CA TRP A 494 9.33 -25.07 -21.76
C TRP A 494 8.49 -26.35 -21.78
N CYS A 495 8.89 -27.33 -22.58
CA CYS A 495 8.41 -28.70 -22.48
C CYS A 495 9.61 -29.55 -22.07
N THR A 496 9.66 -29.94 -20.80
CA THR A 496 10.85 -30.53 -20.14
C THR A 496 10.43 -31.33 -18.91
N ASP A 497 11.09 -32.47 -18.67
CA ASP A 497 10.95 -33.22 -17.42
C ASP A 497 12.00 -32.79 -16.38
N LEU A 498 12.88 -31.84 -16.69
CA LEU A 498 13.89 -31.33 -15.78
C LEU A 498 13.34 -30.21 -14.89
N ALA A 499 13.72 -30.23 -13.61
CA ALA A 499 13.59 -29.10 -12.70
C ALA A 499 14.86 -28.94 -11.85
N ILE A 500 15.16 -27.70 -11.50
CA ILE A 500 16.24 -27.30 -10.61
C ILE A 500 15.70 -26.79 -9.29
N VAL A 501 16.45 -27.05 -8.23
CA VAL A 501 16.33 -26.39 -6.92
C VAL A 501 17.73 -25.96 -6.52
N GLU A 502 17.92 -24.70 -6.14
CA GLU A 502 19.23 -24.17 -5.73
C GLU A 502 19.22 -23.64 -4.30
N ARG A 503 20.41 -23.64 -3.69
CA ARG A 503 20.72 -22.85 -2.50
C ARG A 503 22.06 -22.16 -2.64
N ARG A 504 22.23 -21.07 -1.90
CA ARG A 504 23.54 -20.50 -1.65
C ARG A 504 24.15 -21.11 -0.39
N ASN A 505 25.46 -21.24 -0.41
CA ASN A 505 26.33 -21.66 0.69
C ASN A 505 27.45 -20.59 0.84
N THR A 506 28.25 -20.62 1.91
CA THR A 506 29.21 -19.55 2.24
C THR A 506 30.17 -19.23 1.08
N ASP A 507 30.69 -20.27 0.42
CA ASP A 507 31.68 -20.18 -0.67
C ASP A 507 31.18 -20.79 -2.01
N ALA A 508 29.88 -21.11 -2.11
CA ALA A 508 29.35 -21.93 -3.21
C ALA A 508 27.84 -21.74 -3.46
N MET A 509 27.37 -22.32 -4.57
CA MET A 509 25.96 -22.62 -4.80
C MET A 509 25.80 -24.12 -5.02
N ASP A 510 24.83 -24.73 -4.35
CA ASP A 510 24.43 -26.12 -4.60
C ASP A 510 23.20 -26.10 -5.52
N VAL A 511 23.21 -26.93 -6.56
CA VAL A 511 22.09 -27.11 -7.49
C VAL A 511 21.68 -28.58 -7.48
N LEU A 512 20.43 -28.85 -7.15
CA LEU A 512 19.78 -30.15 -7.23
C LEU A 512 18.92 -30.21 -8.49
N VAL A 513 19.18 -31.18 -9.37
CA VAL A 513 18.39 -31.47 -10.56
C VAL A 513 17.54 -32.71 -10.32
N VAL A 514 16.22 -32.57 -10.51
CA VAL A 514 15.22 -33.61 -10.30
C VAL A 514 14.23 -33.68 -11.46
N GLN A 515 13.55 -34.82 -11.59
CA GLN A 515 12.40 -34.96 -12.46
C GLN A 515 11.23 -34.11 -11.94
N ARG A 516 10.80 -33.12 -12.74
CA ARG A 516 9.73 -32.15 -12.43
C ARG A 516 8.43 -32.78 -11.94
N ASN A 517 8.11 -33.98 -12.44
CA ASN A 517 6.86 -34.66 -12.16
C ASN A 517 6.92 -35.65 -10.98
N THR A 518 8.10 -36.13 -10.58
CA THR A 518 8.25 -37.25 -9.62
C THR A 518 9.19 -36.97 -8.45
N GLY A 519 10.00 -35.91 -8.52
CA GLY A 519 11.04 -35.61 -7.52
C GLY A 519 12.21 -36.60 -7.51
N ALA A 520 12.31 -37.49 -8.51
CA ALA A 520 13.44 -38.41 -8.63
C ALA A 520 14.72 -37.64 -9.03
N PRO A 521 15.90 -37.97 -8.47
CA PRO A 521 17.16 -37.34 -8.87
C PRO A 521 17.54 -37.67 -10.31
N VAL A 522 18.26 -36.76 -10.97
CA VAL A 522 18.74 -36.94 -12.34
C VAL A 522 20.27 -37.04 -12.35
N GLU A 523 20.81 -38.26 -12.50
CA GLU A 523 22.25 -38.50 -12.67
C GLU A 523 22.71 -38.14 -14.11
N GLY A 524 23.89 -37.53 -14.26
CA GLY A 524 24.53 -37.31 -15.56
C GLY A 524 24.03 -36.11 -16.39
N ALA A 525 23.12 -35.29 -15.87
CA ALA A 525 22.71 -34.03 -16.51
C ALA A 525 23.85 -33.02 -16.47
N LYS A 526 24.05 -32.26 -17.56
CA LYS A 526 25.06 -31.21 -17.65
C LYS A 526 24.50 -29.91 -17.09
N VAL A 527 25.21 -29.25 -16.19
CA VAL A 527 24.79 -27.97 -15.57
C VAL A 527 25.81 -26.89 -15.93
N VAL A 528 25.33 -25.77 -16.48
CA VAL A 528 26.15 -24.66 -17.00
C VAL A 528 25.66 -23.32 -16.45
N PRO A 529 26.28 -22.77 -15.38
CA PRO A 529 26.02 -21.41 -14.95
C PRO A 529 26.51 -20.41 -16.00
N HIS A 530 25.66 -19.46 -16.37
CA HIS A 530 26.01 -18.32 -17.21
C HIS A 530 25.87 -17.03 -16.40
N LEU A 531 26.82 -16.10 -16.57
CA LEU A 531 26.78 -14.76 -15.97
C LEU A 531 26.40 -13.73 -17.02
N LEU A 532 25.55 -12.78 -16.66
CA LEU A 532 25.25 -11.61 -17.47
C LEU A 532 26.45 -10.66 -17.47
N ASP A 533 27.03 -10.48 -18.65
CA ASP A 533 27.95 -9.40 -18.99
C ASP A 533 27.17 -8.21 -19.60
N PHE A 534 27.68 -7.00 -19.38
CA PHE A 534 27.06 -5.74 -19.83
C PHE A 534 28.05 -4.94 -20.67
N ASP A 535 28.09 -5.23 -21.96
CA ASP A 535 28.88 -4.47 -22.92
C ASP A 535 28.06 -3.26 -23.41
N ARG A 536 28.61 -2.05 -23.27
CA ARG A 536 27.98 -0.81 -23.76
C ARG A 536 27.86 -0.73 -25.28
N SER A 537 28.53 -1.62 -26.02
CA SER A 537 28.57 -1.68 -27.49
C SER A 537 27.90 -2.93 -28.08
N ALA A 538 27.90 -4.06 -27.36
CA ALA A 538 27.25 -5.31 -27.80
C ALA A 538 25.95 -5.64 -27.05
N GLY A 539 25.59 -4.87 -26.01
CA GLY A 539 24.38 -5.04 -25.22
C GLY A 539 24.54 -6.02 -24.05
N ARG A 540 23.40 -6.51 -23.55
CA ARG A 540 23.34 -7.55 -22.52
C ARG A 540 23.72 -8.89 -23.15
N ARG A 541 24.66 -9.64 -22.56
CA ARG A 541 25.03 -10.99 -23.04
C ARG A 541 25.37 -11.94 -21.90
N TYR A 542 24.83 -13.15 -21.96
CA TYR A 542 25.21 -14.22 -21.04
C TYR A 542 26.44 -14.98 -21.51
N VAL A 543 27.38 -15.22 -20.59
CA VAL A 543 28.66 -15.91 -20.82
C VAL A 543 28.74 -17.15 -19.93
N PRO A 544 28.96 -18.37 -20.48
CA PRO A 544 29.07 -19.59 -19.69
C PRO A 544 30.36 -19.61 -18.84
N LEU A 545 30.25 -19.98 -17.57
CA LEU A 545 31.37 -19.92 -16.61
C LEU A 545 32.04 -21.27 -16.32
N ALA A 546 31.29 -22.37 -16.41
CA ALA A 546 31.75 -23.73 -16.14
C ALA A 546 30.80 -24.75 -16.77
N GLN A 547 31.26 -25.98 -17.00
CA GLN A 547 30.38 -27.13 -17.28
C GLN A 547 30.56 -28.15 -16.15
N LEU A 548 29.45 -28.51 -15.52
CA LEU A 548 29.38 -29.44 -14.39
C LEU A 548 28.47 -30.62 -14.78
N THR A 549 28.46 -31.68 -13.98
CA THR A 549 27.63 -32.86 -14.22
C THR A 549 27.05 -33.36 -12.91
N THR A 550 25.76 -33.68 -12.89
CA THR A 550 25.06 -34.14 -11.68
C THR A 550 25.50 -35.52 -11.23
N ASP A 551 25.62 -35.69 -9.91
CA ASP A 551 25.88 -36.97 -9.28
C ASP A 551 24.62 -37.86 -9.19
N LYS A 552 24.75 -39.01 -8.51
CA LYS A 552 23.65 -39.99 -8.28
C LYS A 552 22.48 -39.43 -7.48
N GLU A 553 22.73 -38.43 -6.66
CA GLU A 553 21.68 -37.75 -5.90
C GLU A 553 21.09 -36.57 -6.67
N GLY A 554 21.53 -36.33 -7.91
CA GLY A 554 21.10 -35.23 -8.78
C GLY A 554 21.81 -33.91 -8.47
N MET A 555 22.86 -33.90 -7.65
CA MET A 555 23.45 -32.68 -7.12
C MET A 555 24.70 -32.23 -7.89
N VAL A 556 24.90 -30.92 -7.90
CA VAL A 556 26.07 -30.20 -8.41
C VAL A 556 26.47 -29.13 -7.39
N HIS A 557 27.77 -29.04 -7.11
CA HIS A 557 28.35 -28.01 -6.24
C HIS A 557 29.22 -27.06 -7.08
N TRP A 558 28.90 -25.77 -7.10
CA TRP A 558 29.61 -24.75 -7.87
C TRP A 558 30.27 -23.70 -6.96
N PRO A 559 31.60 -23.53 -6.97
CA PRO A 559 32.27 -22.56 -6.11
C PRO A 559 32.03 -21.11 -6.58
N ASP A 560 31.38 -20.33 -5.73
CA ASP A 560 31.16 -18.90 -5.92
C ASP A 560 32.44 -18.15 -5.54
N LYS A 561 33.18 -17.69 -6.54
CA LYS A 561 34.40 -16.91 -6.35
C LYS A 561 34.10 -15.43 -6.00
N GLY A 562 33.11 -15.21 -5.14
CA GLY A 562 32.65 -13.89 -4.69
C GLY A 562 32.17 -13.00 -5.83
N ARG A 563 31.45 -13.56 -6.81
CA ARG A 563 31.01 -12.82 -8.01
C ARG A 563 29.81 -11.93 -7.70
N ARG A 564 29.57 -10.94 -8.56
CA ARG A 564 28.38 -10.07 -8.55
C ARG A 564 27.82 -9.96 -9.95
N GLY A 565 26.52 -10.21 -10.12
CA GLY A 565 25.82 -10.11 -11.40
C GLY A 565 24.56 -10.97 -11.45
N GLU A 566 23.82 -10.90 -12.57
CA GLU A 566 22.70 -11.78 -12.86
C GLU A 566 23.24 -13.14 -13.35
N VAL A 567 22.84 -14.24 -12.72
CA VAL A 567 23.25 -15.61 -13.05
C VAL A 567 22.03 -16.42 -13.47
N LEU A 568 22.15 -17.19 -14.55
CA LEU A 568 21.18 -18.21 -14.93
C LEU A 568 21.83 -19.59 -15.01
N TRP A 569 21.02 -20.64 -14.85
CA TRP A 569 21.44 -22.03 -14.99
C TRP A 569 20.83 -22.64 -16.25
N ARG A 570 21.68 -23.13 -17.15
CA ARG A 570 21.28 -24.05 -18.21
C ARG A 570 21.49 -25.48 -17.73
N VAL A 571 20.54 -26.38 -18.00
CA VAL A 571 20.65 -27.82 -17.74
C VAL A 571 20.30 -28.60 -19.01
N ASP A 572 21.19 -29.50 -19.42
CA ASP A 572 21.04 -30.34 -20.64
C ASP A 572 21.11 -31.84 -20.29
N LEU A 573 20.13 -32.62 -20.74
CA LEU A 573 20.09 -34.08 -20.64
C LEU A 573 19.62 -34.71 -21.98
N GLY A 574 20.58 -35.07 -22.83
CA GLY A 574 20.28 -35.64 -24.15
C GLY A 574 19.70 -34.57 -25.09
N GLU A 575 18.42 -34.71 -25.43
CA GLU A 575 17.65 -33.70 -26.17
C GLU A 575 16.81 -32.78 -25.26
N ASP A 576 16.63 -33.13 -23.98
CA ASP A 576 15.96 -32.26 -23.01
C ASP A 576 16.92 -31.16 -22.55
N SER A 577 16.41 -29.93 -22.49
CA SER A 577 17.17 -28.72 -22.17
C SER A 577 16.25 -27.72 -21.49
N TYR A 578 16.62 -27.26 -20.30
CA TYR A 578 15.97 -26.18 -19.58
C TYR A 578 16.96 -25.04 -19.31
N SER A 579 16.45 -23.82 -19.20
CA SER A 579 17.20 -22.68 -18.67
C SER A 579 16.35 -21.93 -17.67
N SER A 580 16.92 -21.68 -16.50
CA SER A 580 16.29 -20.83 -15.49
C SER A 580 16.19 -19.37 -15.97
N GLU A 581 15.33 -18.64 -15.27
CA GLU A 581 15.41 -17.19 -15.16
C GLU A 581 16.78 -16.75 -14.60
N GLY A 582 17.19 -15.52 -14.89
CA GLY A 582 18.37 -14.90 -14.30
C GLY A 582 18.07 -14.30 -12.92
N HIS A 583 18.91 -14.56 -11.92
CA HIS A 583 18.77 -14.01 -10.57
C HIS A 583 20.03 -13.26 -10.14
N TRP A 584 19.89 -12.25 -9.29
CA TRP A 584 21.02 -11.39 -8.89
C TRP A 584 21.82 -11.99 -7.72
N VAL A 585 23.01 -12.50 -8.02
CA VAL A 585 24.00 -12.88 -7.02
C VAL A 585 24.72 -11.61 -6.55
N TYR A 586 24.56 -11.27 -5.28
CA TYR A 586 25.30 -10.20 -4.61
C TYR A 586 26.57 -10.75 -3.96
N ARG A 587 27.65 -9.98 -3.94
CA ARG A 587 28.85 -10.34 -3.17
C ARG A 587 28.49 -10.33 -1.69
N ASN A 588 28.67 -11.46 -1.01
CA ASN A 588 28.61 -11.48 0.44
C ASN A 588 29.90 -10.81 0.96
N GLU A 589 29.79 -9.70 1.71
CA GLU A 589 30.93 -9.22 2.48
C GLU A 589 31.14 -10.22 3.62
N GLY A 590 32.35 -10.76 3.71
CA GLY A 590 32.57 -12.09 4.30
C GLY A 590 32.20 -12.19 5.78
N VAL A 591 31.99 -13.43 6.23
CA VAL A 591 31.81 -13.78 7.64
C VAL A 591 32.81 -13.00 8.49
N GLY A 592 32.28 -12.13 9.37
CA GLY A 592 33.10 -11.25 10.19
C GLY A 592 34.07 -12.02 11.10
N ASP A 593 35.09 -11.32 11.60
CA ASP A 593 36.19 -11.88 12.39
C ASP A 593 35.72 -12.99 13.35
N PRO A 594 36.30 -14.21 13.30
CA PRO A 594 35.91 -15.32 14.18
C PRO A 594 36.10 -15.01 15.67
N ASP A 595 36.91 -13.99 16.02
CA ASP A 595 37.11 -13.45 17.36
C ASP A 595 36.39 -12.08 17.53
N SER A 596 35.17 -11.98 16.99
CA SER A 596 34.36 -10.74 16.96
C SER A 596 34.00 -10.23 18.37
N LEU A 597 34.25 -8.94 18.58
CA LEU A 597 33.97 -8.22 19.81
C LEU A 597 32.56 -7.65 19.81
N ARG A 598 31.91 -7.65 20.98
CA ARG A 598 30.60 -7.02 21.20
C ARG A 598 30.57 -6.38 22.59
N THR A 599 30.15 -5.12 22.65
CA THR A 599 29.98 -4.36 23.89
C THR A 599 28.50 -4.12 24.12
N PHE A 600 27.96 -4.65 25.22
CA PHE A 600 26.62 -4.28 25.69
C PHE A 600 26.77 -3.04 26.59
N LEU A 601 26.18 -1.92 26.18
CA LEU A 601 26.16 -0.69 26.96
C LEU A 601 24.79 -0.53 27.63
N PHE A 602 24.80 -0.28 28.93
CA PHE A 602 23.64 -0.04 29.78
C PHE A 602 23.75 1.34 30.42
N THR A 603 22.64 2.04 30.56
CA THR A 603 22.52 3.32 31.28
C THR A 603 21.65 3.14 32.53
N ASP A 604 21.71 4.07 33.49
CA ASP A 604 20.88 4.01 34.71
C ASP A 604 19.43 4.50 34.53
N ARG A 605 19.16 5.18 33.42
CA ARG A 605 17.83 5.58 32.94
C ARG A 605 17.88 5.88 31.44
N ALA A 606 16.72 6.02 30.80
CA ALA A 606 16.60 6.37 29.38
C ALA A 606 16.62 7.90 29.12
N ILE A 607 16.26 8.73 30.11
CA ILE A 607 16.11 10.19 29.94
C ILE A 607 16.73 11.02 31.08
N TYR A 608 17.47 12.06 30.70
CA TYR A 608 18.24 12.94 31.59
C TYR A 608 17.89 14.41 31.35
N ARG A 609 18.17 15.27 32.32
CA ARG A 609 18.23 16.72 32.13
C ARG A 609 19.67 17.18 31.83
N PRO A 610 19.88 18.34 31.20
CA PRO A 610 21.19 18.99 31.10
C PRO A 610 21.91 19.10 32.45
N GLY A 611 23.23 18.91 32.47
CA GLY A 611 24.08 18.98 33.67
C GLY A 611 23.96 17.80 34.64
N GLN A 612 23.05 16.84 34.41
CA GLN A 612 22.96 15.63 35.24
C GLN A 612 24.12 14.67 34.99
N ASP A 613 24.44 13.88 36.02
CA ASP A 613 25.28 12.70 35.88
C ASP A 613 24.50 11.58 35.19
N LEU A 614 25.07 11.07 34.11
CA LEU A 614 24.68 9.88 33.38
C LEU A 614 25.63 8.75 33.77
N HIS A 615 25.11 7.72 34.42
CA HIS A 615 25.90 6.55 34.79
C HIS A 615 25.74 5.47 33.72
N PHE A 616 26.86 4.87 33.32
CA PHE A 616 26.85 3.80 32.33
C PHE A 616 27.69 2.61 32.79
N LYS A 617 27.25 1.42 32.39
CA LYS A 617 28.01 0.18 32.52
C LYS A 617 28.13 -0.49 31.15
N GLY A 618 29.34 -0.89 30.79
CA GLY A 618 29.61 -1.72 29.63
C GLY A 618 29.96 -3.15 30.05
N ILE A 619 29.55 -4.14 29.27
CA ILE A 619 30.03 -5.52 29.36
C ILE A 619 30.59 -5.89 27.98
N VAL A 620 31.90 -6.12 27.91
CA VAL A 620 32.57 -6.52 26.67
C VAL A 620 32.72 -8.03 26.62
N THR A 621 32.17 -8.63 25.56
CA THR A 621 32.37 -10.03 25.23
C THR A 621 33.15 -10.18 23.93
N VAL A 622 33.72 -11.38 23.76
CA VAL A 622 34.26 -11.86 22.49
C VAL A 622 33.56 -13.16 22.14
N LYS A 623 33.04 -13.25 20.92
CA LYS A 623 32.56 -14.51 20.34
C LYS A 623 33.78 -15.30 19.90
N ARG A 624 33.90 -16.56 20.33
CA ARG A 624 35.01 -17.47 20.01
C ARG A 624 34.49 -18.85 19.66
N GLY A 625 34.61 -19.25 18.40
CA GLY A 625 34.28 -20.61 17.95
C GLY A 625 32.88 -21.10 18.35
N GLY A 626 31.88 -20.21 18.29
CA GLY A 626 30.50 -20.54 18.70
C GLY A 626 30.20 -20.37 20.20
N THR A 627 31.16 -19.94 21.01
CA THR A 627 30.94 -19.58 22.44
C THR A 627 31.08 -18.07 22.65
N THR A 628 30.44 -17.53 23.70
CA THR A 628 30.62 -16.14 24.13
C THR A 628 31.38 -16.13 25.45
N VAL A 629 32.51 -15.41 25.52
CA VAL A 629 33.28 -15.24 26.76
C VAL A 629 33.51 -13.77 27.07
N VAL A 630 33.62 -13.45 28.36
CA VAL A 630 33.88 -12.08 28.83
C VAL A 630 35.34 -11.70 28.58
N LYS A 631 35.58 -10.44 28.16
CA LYS A 631 36.92 -9.96 27.79
C LYS A 631 37.51 -9.08 28.89
N ALA A 632 38.11 -9.71 29.90
CA ALA A 632 38.75 -9.03 31.01
C ALA A 632 40.01 -8.23 30.60
N GLY A 633 40.30 -7.14 31.32
CA GLY A 633 41.50 -6.31 31.15
C GLY A 633 41.60 -5.50 29.85
N HIS A 634 40.61 -5.57 28.96
CA HIS A 634 40.55 -4.84 27.70
C HIS A 634 40.36 -3.35 27.97
N SER A 635 41.23 -2.53 27.37
CA SER A 635 41.12 -1.06 27.42
C SER A 635 40.48 -0.56 26.12
N THR A 636 39.48 0.32 26.24
CA THR A 636 38.77 0.93 25.10
C THR A 636 38.36 2.37 25.45
N ARG A 637 37.81 3.10 24.48
CA ARG A 637 37.29 4.46 24.65
C ARG A 637 35.79 4.48 24.42
N VAL A 638 35.04 4.87 25.45
CA VAL A 638 33.62 5.23 25.30
C VAL A 638 33.56 6.71 24.95
N ALA A 639 32.85 7.03 23.87
CA ALA A 639 32.62 8.38 23.38
C ALA A 639 31.13 8.74 23.54
N PHE A 640 30.86 9.95 24.00
CA PHE A 640 29.52 10.51 24.12
C PHE A 640 29.29 11.48 22.97
N TYR A 641 28.27 11.21 22.15
CA TYR A 641 27.86 12.04 21.02
C TYR A 641 26.50 12.69 21.24
N ASP A 642 26.34 13.93 20.80
CA ASP A 642 25.07 14.67 20.86
C ASP A 642 24.14 14.39 19.66
N VAL A 643 23.04 15.15 19.59
CA VAL A 643 21.99 15.07 18.56
C VAL A 643 22.55 15.24 17.13
N ASN A 644 23.58 16.09 16.96
CA ASN A 644 24.21 16.34 15.66
C ASN A 644 25.31 15.32 15.32
N GLY A 645 25.62 14.41 16.25
CA GLY A 645 26.75 13.50 16.13
C GLY A 645 28.10 14.15 16.45
N GLU A 646 28.12 15.30 17.12
CA GLU A 646 29.36 15.90 17.63
C GLU A 646 29.83 15.19 18.91
N LEU A 647 31.15 15.09 19.10
CA LEU A 647 31.73 14.54 20.32
C LEU A 647 31.59 15.53 21.48
N VAL A 648 30.87 15.12 22.53
CA VAL A 648 30.71 15.88 23.77
C VAL A 648 31.86 15.61 24.74
N ASP A 649 32.16 14.33 24.98
CA ASP A 649 33.22 13.87 25.90
C ASP A 649 33.65 12.44 25.53
N SER A 650 34.79 11.96 26.05
CA SER A 650 35.17 10.55 25.94
C SER A 650 36.07 10.07 27.08
N ALA A 651 35.73 8.90 27.63
CA ALA A 651 36.46 8.26 28.73
C ALA A 651 37.23 7.03 28.24
N LEU A 652 38.48 6.90 28.70
CA LEU A 652 39.24 5.66 28.60
C LEU A 652 38.83 4.73 29.74
N VAL A 653 38.32 3.55 29.40
CA VAL A 653 37.83 2.55 30.34
C VAL A 653 38.59 1.24 30.18
N ARG A 654 38.67 0.45 31.26
CA ARG A 654 39.30 -0.88 31.25
C ARG A 654 38.41 -1.89 31.96
N THR A 655 38.23 -3.07 31.36
CA THR A 655 37.34 -4.10 31.92
C THR A 655 37.93 -4.83 33.13
N ASP A 656 37.06 -5.15 34.07
CA ASP A 656 37.29 -5.98 35.25
C ASP A 656 37.39 -7.50 34.89
N PRO A 657 37.59 -8.41 35.85
CA PRO A 657 37.62 -9.86 35.59
C PRO A 657 36.33 -10.46 35.02
N PHE A 658 35.18 -9.78 35.15
CA PHE A 658 33.90 -10.16 34.56
C PHE A 658 33.69 -9.53 33.16
N GLY A 659 34.70 -8.87 32.60
CA GLY A 659 34.59 -8.15 31.32
C GLY A 659 33.78 -6.87 31.40
N SER A 660 33.48 -6.36 32.60
CA SER A 660 32.64 -5.19 32.82
C SER A 660 33.47 -3.92 33.04
N PHE A 661 32.97 -2.78 32.60
CA PHE A 661 33.47 -1.46 32.99
C PHE A 661 32.30 -0.56 33.38
N SER A 662 32.53 0.45 34.21
CA SER A 662 31.55 1.50 34.50
C SER A 662 32.20 2.87 34.42
N GLY A 663 31.38 3.89 34.14
CA GLY A 663 31.82 5.28 34.13
C GLY A 663 30.65 6.23 34.35
N THR A 664 30.93 7.53 34.26
CA THR A 664 29.92 8.58 34.40
C THR A 664 30.33 9.75 33.52
N PHE A 665 29.37 10.30 32.77
CA PHE A 665 29.52 11.54 32.01
C PHE A 665 28.54 12.58 32.58
N LYS A 666 28.85 13.88 32.42
CA LYS A 666 27.86 14.93 32.62
C LYS A 666 27.17 15.23 31.29
N THR A 667 25.83 15.29 31.30
CA THR A 667 25.07 15.71 30.12
C THR A 667 25.35 17.19 29.81
N PRO A 668 25.48 17.57 28.52
CA PRO A 668 25.90 18.91 28.17
C PRO A 668 24.83 19.94 28.55
N MET A 669 25.29 21.14 28.90
CA MET A 669 24.44 22.32 29.09
C MET A 669 24.64 23.27 27.91
N GLY A 670 23.56 23.87 27.39
CA GLY A 670 23.63 24.79 26.25
C GLY A 670 23.89 24.16 24.87
N ARG A 671 23.85 22.82 24.76
CA ARG A 671 23.71 22.11 23.46
C ARG A 671 22.24 21.80 23.18
N LEU A 672 21.92 21.47 21.93
CA LEU A 672 20.59 21.03 21.51
C LEU A 672 20.12 19.80 22.32
N THR A 673 18.92 19.87 22.87
CA THR A 673 18.24 18.75 23.55
C THR A 673 17.69 17.75 22.53
N GLY A 674 17.55 16.49 22.93
CA GLY A 674 17.04 15.43 22.08
C GLY A 674 17.69 14.06 22.33
N GLY A 675 17.64 13.20 21.31
CA GLY A 675 18.28 11.89 21.32
C GLY A 675 19.79 11.98 21.15
N MET A 676 20.53 11.38 22.09
CA MET A 676 21.99 11.33 22.15
C MET A 676 22.47 9.88 22.27
N ARG A 677 23.78 9.63 22.11
CA ARG A 677 24.34 8.26 22.20
C ARG A 677 25.67 8.15 22.92
N LEU A 678 25.84 7.07 23.66
CA LEU A 678 27.15 6.52 23.98
C LEU A 678 27.56 5.55 22.87
N GLN A 679 28.83 5.59 22.48
CA GLN A 679 29.40 4.73 21.46
C GLN A 679 30.79 4.24 21.89
N GLU A 680 30.98 2.93 21.77
CA GLU A 680 32.24 2.21 21.89
C GLU A 680 32.46 1.49 20.55
N PRO A 681 33.71 1.21 20.11
CA PRO A 681 33.98 0.54 18.83
C PRO A 681 33.15 -0.72 18.50
N HIS A 682 32.58 -1.41 19.49
CA HIS A 682 31.80 -2.64 19.35
C HIS A 682 30.40 -2.56 19.99
N GLY A 683 29.87 -1.37 20.30
CA GLY A 683 28.53 -1.21 20.86
C GLY A 683 28.07 0.24 21.04
N SER A 684 26.75 0.45 21.11
CA SER A 684 26.15 1.76 21.37
C SER A 684 24.96 1.65 22.32
N ALA A 685 24.66 2.75 23.02
CA ALA A 685 23.44 2.93 23.80
C ALA A 685 22.86 4.31 23.52
N TYR A 686 21.54 4.38 23.33
CA TYR A 686 20.82 5.61 23.03
C TYR A 686 19.98 6.06 24.23
N PHE A 687 19.91 7.36 24.44
CA PHE A 687 19.18 8.00 25.53
C PHE A 687 18.74 9.40 25.11
N ARG A 688 17.89 10.05 25.90
CA ARG A 688 17.47 11.44 25.68
C ARG A 688 18.03 12.39 26.73
N VAL A 689 18.35 13.62 26.31
CA VAL A 689 18.64 14.74 27.21
C VAL A 689 17.64 15.86 26.89
N GLU A 690 16.69 16.11 27.79
CA GLU A 690 15.56 17.03 27.60
C GLU A 690 15.33 17.86 28.88
N GLU A 691 14.78 19.07 28.77
CA GLU A 691 14.38 19.87 29.94
C GLU A 691 12.96 19.53 30.41
N TYR A 692 12.84 18.54 31.31
CA TYR A 692 11.54 18.06 31.82
C TYR A 692 11.28 18.36 33.32
N LYS A 693 10.02 18.66 33.65
CA LYS A 693 9.48 18.57 35.02
C LYS A 693 8.94 17.14 35.22
N ARG A 694 9.37 16.45 36.28
CA ARG A 694 8.84 15.11 36.61
C ARG A 694 7.31 15.17 36.83
N PRO A 695 6.53 14.23 36.26
CA PRO A 695 5.11 14.09 36.53
C PRO A 695 4.80 13.94 38.03
N SER A 696 3.89 14.76 38.56
CA SER A 696 3.36 14.58 39.92
C SER A 696 2.23 13.54 39.98
N PHE A 697 1.50 13.37 38.86
CA PHE A 697 0.39 12.43 38.72
C PHE A 697 0.35 11.74 37.37
N GLU A 698 -0.42 10.66 37.31
CA GLU A 698 -0.75 9.92 36.10
C GLU A 698 -2.27 9.93 35.83
N VAL A 699 -2.62 9.78 34.55
CA VAL A 699 -3.96 9.46 34.09
C VAL A 699 -3.96 8.00 33.63
N VAL A 700 -4.97 7.25 34.07
CA VAL A 700 -5.19 5.85 33.68
C VAL A 700 -6.63 5.76 33.17
N MET A 701 -6.82 5.27 31.94
CA MET A 701 -8.15 4.98 31.41
C MET A 701 -8.61 3.61 31.91
N ASP A 702 -9.89 3.48 32.26
CA ASP A 702 -10.45 2.18 32.63
C ASP A 702 -10.68 1.32 31.37
N PRO A 703 -10.64 -0.02 31.46
CA PRO A 703 -10.97 -0.91 30.35
C PRO A 703 -12.38 -0.64 29.79
N VAL A 704 -12.54 -0.80 28.48
CA VAL A 704 -13.78 -0.44 27.77
C VAL A 704 -14.80 -1.59 27.84
N THR A 705 -15.37 -1.80 29.03
CA THR A 705 -16.24 -2.94 29.38
C THR A 705 -17.65 -2.90 28.77
N GLY A 706 -17.80 -2.35 27.56
CA GLY A 706 -19.09 -2.07 26.95
C GLY A 706 -19.06 -2.26 25.45
N SER A 707 -20.20 -2.71 24.92
CA SER A 707 -20.53 -2.72 23.49
C SER A 707 -21.54 -1.60 23.18
N PRO A 708 -21.15 -0.31 23.22
CA PRO A 708 -22.03 0.76 22.75
C PRO A 708 -22.33 0.55 21.27
N ARG A 709 -23.48 1.00 20.79
CA ARG A 709 -23.90 0.84 19.39
C ARG A 709 -23.57 2.08 18.56
N LEU A 710 -23.41 1.89 17.24
CA LEU A 710 -23.29 3.01 16.31
C LEU A 710 -24.53 3.91 16.40
N GLY A 711 -24.30 5.22 16.58
CA GLY A 711 -25.37 6.22 16.78
C GLY A 711 -25.98 6.24 18.19
N GLN A 712 -25.32 5.67 19.21
CA GLN A 712 -25.69 5.80 20.62
C GLN A 712 -24.61 6.51 21.43
N GLU A 713 -24.95 6.98 22.64
CA GLU A 713 -23.98 7.54 23.58
C GLU A 713 -23.05 6.42 24.08
N ALA A 714 -21.75 6.56 23.80
CA ALA A 714 -20.69 5.81 24.43
C ALA A 714 -20.19 6.58 25.67
N VAL A 715 -19.93 5.84 26.75
CA VAL A 715 -19.32 6.37 27.97
C VAL A 715 -17.96 5.71 28.16
N VAL A 716 -16.92 6.53 28.32
CA VAL A 716 -15.55 6.10 28.64
C VAL A 716 -15.16 6.77 29.96
N SER A 717 -14.49 6.04 30.85
CA SER A 717 -14.07 6.58 32.15
C SER A 717 -12.59 6.34 32.42
N GLY A 718 -12.06 7.06 33.39
CA GLY A 718 -10.67 6.93 33.84
C GLY A 718 -10.46 7.57 35.20
N VAL A 719 -9.23 7.48 35.69
CA VAL A 719 -8.81 7.95 37.02
C VAL A 719 -7.53 8.77 36.92
N ALA A 720 -7.55 9.97 37.50
CA ALA A 720 -6.36 10.80 37.74
C ALA A 720 -5.88 10.61 39.18
N LYS A 721 -4.62 10.19 39.35
CA LYS A 721 -4.02 9.90 40.67
C LYS A 721 -2.52 10.20 40.69
N SER A 722 -2.02 10.64 41.82
CA SER A 722 -0.58 10.79 42.07
C SER A 722 0.16 9.45 41.97
N TYR A 723 1.47 9.48 41.71
CA TYR A 723 2.31 8.26 41.75
C TYR A 723 2.40 7.60 43.15
N ALA A 724 1.99 8.32 44.20
CA ALA A 724 1.82 7.78 45.54
C ALA A 724 0.44 7.10 45.77
N GLY A 725 -0.44 7.09 44.76
CA GLY A 725 -1.76 6.46 44.79
C GLY A 725 -2.90 7.32 45.33
N ALA A 726 -2.65 8.56 45.77
CA ALA A 726 -3.71 9.48 46.19
C ALA A 726 -4.46 10.10 44.98
N PRO A 727 -5.81 10.19 45.00
CA PRO A 727 -6.62 10.70 43.90
C PRO A 727 -6.49 12.22 43.71
N LEU A 728 -6.80 12.71 42.51
CA LEU A 728 -6.89 14.14 42.20
C LEU A 728 -8.36 14.61 42.18
N ASP A 729 -8.84 15.11 43.31
CA ASP A 729 -10.15 15.75 43.43
C ASP A 729 -10.17 17.12 42.72
N GLY A 730 -11.26 17.46 42.03
CA GLY A 730 -11.49 18.77 41.41
C GLY A 730 -10.61 19.13 40.21
N ALA A 731 -9.76 18.22 39.72
CA ALA A 731 -8.94 18.45 38.53
C ALA A 731 -9.80 18.62 37.26
N SER A 732 -9.41 19.51 36.35
CA SER A 732 -10.17 19.79 35.12
C SER A 732 -9.73 18.87 33.99
N VAL A 733 -10.68 18.26 33.27
CA VAL A 733 -10.40 17.29 32.21
C VAL A 733 -10.85 17.87 30.87
N GLN A 734 -9.93 18.24 30.00
CA GLN A 734 -10.23 18.52 28.59
C GLN A 734 -10.20 17.21 27.80
N TRP A 735 -11.07 17.05 26.80
CA TRP A 735 -11.13 15.81 26.02
C TRP A 735 -11.52 16.00 24.56
N ASN A 736 -11.05 15.09 23.70
CA ASN A 736 -11.29 15.03 22.26
C ASN A 736 -11.45 13.56 21.83
N VAL A 737 -12.42 13.28 20.96
CA VAL A 737 -12.67 11.93 20.43
C VAL A 737 -12.49 11.94 18.92
N LYS A 738 -11.53 11.15 18.43
CA LYS A 738 -11.23 10.99 17.00
C LYS A 738 -11.70 9.64 16.51
N ARG A 739 -12.54 9.62 15.48
CA ARG A 739 -12.97 8.40 14.77
C ARG A 739 -12.06 8.11 13.59
N GLY A 740 -11.60 6.87 13.49
CA GLY A 740 -11.13 6.24 12.26
C GLY A 740 -11.95 5.00 11.92
N ALA A 741 -11.61 4.32 10.83
CA ALA A 741 -12.30 3.12 10.37
C ALA A 741 -11.32 2.05 9.86
N ARG A 742 -11.63 0.79 10.16
CA ARG A 742 -10.90 -0.42 9.77
C ARG A 742 -11.84 -1.36 9.02
N MET A 743 -11.41 -1.82 7.86
CA MET A 743 -12.15 -2.84 7.09
C MET A 743 -11.80 -4.26 7.54
N PRO A 744 -12.71 -5.23 7.37
CA PRO A 744 -12.38 -6.65 7.47
C PRO A 744 -11.37 -7.09 6.41
N TRP A 745 -10.57 -8.12 6.71
CA TRP A 745 -9.51 -8.60 5.79
C TRP A 745 -10.04 -9.15 4.46
N TRP A 746 -11.33 -9.51 4.39
CA TRP A 746 -12.00 -10.00 3.18
C TRP A 746 -12.55 -8.89 2.27
N CYS A 747 -12.38 -7.60 2.58
CA CYS A 747 -12.94 -6.51 1.76
C CYS A 747 -12.32 -6.37 0.35
N GLY A 748 -11.24 -7.11 0.05
CA GLY A 748 -10.73 -7.32 -1.31
C GLY A 748 -10.39 -6.03 -2.08
N TRP A 749 -10.73 -6.02 -3.38
CA TRP A 749 -10.49 -4.89 -4.27
C TRP A 749 -11.71 -3.97 -4.44
N ALA A 750 -12.93 -4.48 -4.21
CA ALA A 750 -14.19 -3.80 -4.52
C ALA A 750 -14.45 -2.50 -3.73
N TYR A 751 -13.85 -2.35 -2.54
CA TYR A 751 -14.02 -1.17 -1.68
C TYR A 751 -12.81 -0.21 -1.69
N ARG A 752 -11.82 -0.41 -2.59
CA ARG A 752 -10.67 0.51 -2.73
C ARG A 752 -11.13 1.91 -3.14
N GLY A 753 -10.56 2.93 -2.49
CA GLY A 753 -10.88 4.35 -2.72
C GLY A 753 -11.61 5.03 -1.56
N LEU A 754 -12.16 4.24 -0.62
CA LEU A 754 -12.66 4.76 0.66
C LEU A 754 -11.53 5.39 1.50
N PRO A 755 -11.81 6.41 2.34
CA PRO A 755 -10.81 7.19 3.08
C PRO A 755 -10.27 6.46 4.34
N TRP A 756 -9.75 5.25 4.17
CA TRP A 756 -9.20 4.42 5.23
C TRP A 756 -8.02 5.09 5.95
N GLY A 757 -8.02 5.03 7.29
CA GLY A 757 -6.93 5.58 8.11
C GLY A 757 -6.93 7.10 8.33
N ARG A 758 -7.84 7.88 7.73
CA ARG A 758 -8.06 9.28 8.15
C ARG A 758 -8.74 9.32 9.53
N ALA A 759 -8.33 10.27 10.36
CA ALA A 759 -8.90 10.49 11.70
C ALA A 759 -9.73 11.78 11.73
N THR A 760 -11.02 11.66 11.99
CA THR A 760 -11.97 12.77 12.08
C THR A 760 -12.29 13.01 13.55
N GLU A 761 -12.09 14.22 14.08
CA GLU A 761 -12.63 14.60 15.39
C GLU A 761 -14.16 14.53 15.32
N ILE A 762 -14.82 13.79 16.22
CA ILE A 762 -16.29 13.68 16.26
C ILE A 762 -16.91 14.45 17.43
N ALA A 763 -16.19 14.62 18.54
CA ALA A 763 -16.67 15.30 19.73
C ALA A 763 -15.48 15.81 20.57
N SER A 764 -15.65 16.95 21.23
CA SER A 764 -14.68 17.52 22.17
C SER A 764 -15.41 18.30 23.26
N GLY A 765 -14.80 18.43 24.44
CA GLY A 765 -15.45 19.03 25.60
C GLY A 765 -14.61 19.04 26.87
N THR A 766 -15.27 19.25 28.00
CA THR A 766 -14.65 19.29 29.34
C THR A 766 -15.45 18.48 30.37
N ALA A 767 -14.74 17.90 31.34
CA ALA A 767 -15.27 17.26 32.54
C ALA A 767 -14.43 17.67 33.76
N VAL A 768 -14.77 17.18 34.96
CA VAL A 768 -14.06 17.43 36.21
C VAL A 768 -13.92 16.11 36.97
N CYS A 769 -12.77 15.89 37.62
CA CYS A 769 -12.55 14.72 38.48
C CYS A 769 -13.35 14.81 39.79
N ASP A 770 -13.93 13.68 40.20
CA ASP A 770 -14.60 13.53 41.49
C ASP A 770 -13.62 13.36 42.67
N ALA A 771 -14.15 13.25 43.90
CA ALA A 771 -13.38 13.03 45.12
C ALA A 771 -12.66 11.65 45.20
N GLN A 772 -12.80 10.80 44.19
CA GLN A 772 -12.06 9.56 43.99
C GLN A 772 -11.08 9.66 42.80
N GLY A 773 -10.95 10.85 42.19
CA GLY A 773 -10.12 11.13 41.02
C GLY A 773 -10.72 10.63 39.70
N ARG A 774 -11.96 10.13 39.70
CA ARG A 774 -12.60 9.54 38.52
C ARG A 774 -13.24 10.62 37.65
N PHE A 775 -13.30 10.37 36.34
CA PHE A 775 -14.00 11.21 35.38
C PHE A 775 -14.72 10.35 34.32
N GLU A 776 -15.78 10.91 33.72
CA GLU A 776 -16.49 10.32 32.59
C GLU A 776 -16.40 11.23 31.35
N VAL A 777 -16.27 10.61 30.18
CA VAL A 777 -16.37 11.23 28.86
C VAL A 777 -17.55 10.58 28.13
N ARG A 778 -18.44 11.41 27.56
CA ARG A 778 -19.69 10.98 26.91
C ARG A 778 -19.76 11.55 25.50
N PHE A 779 -19.99 10.70 24.50
CA PHE A 779 -20.04 11.11 23.10
C PHE A 779 -20.92 10.17 22.26
N ALA A 780 -21.48 10.67 21.15
CA ALA A 780 -22.20 9.81 20.19
C ALA A 780 -21.20 9.01 19.35
N ALA A 781 -21.30 7.67 19.38
CA ALA A 781 -20.47 6.78 18.57
C ALA A 781 -20.98 6.73 17.11
N ASP A 782 -20.97 7.85 16.40
CA ASP A 782 -21.55 7.94 15.06
C ASP A 782 -20.70 7.20 14.01
N ALA A 783 -21.36 6.36 13.20
CA ALA A 783 -20.75 5.68 12.07
C ALA A 783 -20.29 6.68 10.99
N ASP A 784 -19.30 6.29 10.18
CA ASP A 784 -19.00 7.05 8.97
C ASP A 784 -19.91 6.59 7.81
N ARG A 785 -20.82 7.47 7.38
CA ARG A 785 -21.73 7.18 6.25
C ARG A 785 -21.01 7.09 4.90
N ALA A 786 -19.73 7.48 4.81
CA ALA A 786 -18.92 7.20 3.62
C ALA A 786 -18.64 5.70 3.43
N PHE A 787 -18.80 4.87 4.48
CA PHE A 787 -18.49 3.45 4.47
C PHE A 787 -19.78 2.60 4.28
N PRO A 788 -19.85 1.73 3.26
CA PRO A 788 -21.02 0.87 3.06
C PRO A 788 -21.21 -0.14 4.20
N ARG A 789 -22.46 -0.31 4.66
CA ARG A 789 -22.79 -1.22 5.78
C ARG A 789 -22.56 -2.69 5.44
N ASP A 790 -22.77 -3.06 4.18
CA ASP A 790 -22.49 -4.38 3.60
C ASP A 790 -21.01 -4.77 3.66
N ALA A 791 -20.09 -3.79 3.76
CA ALA A 791 -18.66 -4.04 3.89
C ALA A 791 -18.21 -4.38 5.34
N ASP A 792 -19.16 -4.41 6.29
CA ASP A 792 -18.99 -4.64 7.73
C ASP A 792 -17.79 -3.89 8.38
N PRO A 793 -17.71 -2.55 8.22
CA PRO A 793 -16.64 -1.75 8.82
C PRO A 793 -16.68 -1.74 10.35
N VAL A 794 -15.49 -1.73 10.96
CA VAL A 794 -15.29 -1.46 12.38
C VAL A 794 -14.70 -0.06 12.54
N PHE A 795 -15.45 0.83 13.20
CA PHE A 795 -15.02 2.18 13.53
C PHE A 795 -14.27 2.17 14.86
N PHE A 796 -13.13 2.86 14.93
CA PHE A 796 -12.34 2.99 16.14
C PHE A 796 -12.35 4.45 16.62
N TYR A 797 -12.75 4.65 17.87
CA TYR A 797 -12.91 5.95 18.51
C TYR A 797 -11.80 6.12 19.53
N THR A 798 -10.75 6.85 19.16
CA THR A 798 -9.63 7.21 20.03
C THR A 798 -10.09 8.38 20.90
N VAL A 799 -10.30 8.13 22.19
CA VAL A 799 -10.61 9.14 23.20
C VAL A 799 -9.29 9.61 23.79
N GLU A 800 -8.95 10.88 23.53
CA GLU A 800 -7.81 11.58 24.13
C GLU A 800 -8.31 12.49 25.26
N VAL A 801 -7.70 12.39 26.43
CA VAL A 801 -7.99 13.25 27.59
C VAL A 801 -6.73 13.97 28.06
N ALA A 802 -6.90 15.19 28.54
CA ALA A 802 -5.87 16.03 29.13
C ALA A 802 -6.37 16.57 30.47
N VAL A 803 -5.89 15.99 31.56
CA VAL A 803 -6.24 16.38 32.94
C VAL A 803 -5.26 17.45 33.41
N VAL A 804 -5.79 18.56 33.92
CA VAL A 804 -5.04 19.70 34.46
C VAL A 804 -5.27 19.79 35.96
N ASP A 805 -4.19 19.75 36.75
CA ASP A 805 -4.27 19.89 38.21
C ASP A 805 -4.40 21.36 38.66
N ILE A 806 -4.62 21.55 39.97
CA ILE A 806 -4.71 22.88 40.60
C ILE A 806 -3.41 23.71 40.55
N THR A 807 -2.30 23.13 40.09
CA THR A 807 -1.00 23.79 39.91
C THR A 807 -0.72 24.18 38.46
N GLY A 808 -1.60 23.81 37.52
CA GLY A 808 -1.43 24.00 36.08
C GLY A 808 -0.58 22.91 35.42
N GLU A 809 -0.36 21.77 36.07
CA GLU A 809 0.29 20.62 35.44
C GLU A 809 -0.72 19.78 34.65
N THR A 810 -0.49 19.67 33.34
CA THR A 810 -1.32 18.86 32.43
C THR A 810 -0.72 17.47 32.23
N ARG A 811 -1.56 16.42 32.29
CA ARG A 811 -1.20 15.04 31.96
C ARG A 811 -2.25 14.43 31.04
N THR A 812 -1.78 13.73 30.00
CA THR A 812 -2.66 13.10 29.01
C THR A 812 -2.88 11.61 29.29
N GLY A 813 -4.02 11.12 28.84
CA GLY A 813 -4.34 9.71 28.72
C GLY A 813 -5.07 9.47 27.40
N SER A 814 -5.07 8.23 26.92
CA SER A 814 -5.87 7.84 25.76
C SER A 814 -6.34 6.41 25.86
N THR A 815 -7.45 6.11 25.19
CA THR A 815 -7.97 4.75 24.98
C THR A 815 -8.74 4.68 23.66
N THR A 816 -8.96 3.48 23.15
CA THR A 816 -9.64 3.25 21.87
C THR A 816 -10.83 2.32 22.08
N LEU A 817 -12.02 2.81 21.72
CA LEU A 817 -13.25 2.04 21.65
C LEU A 817 -13.48 1.57 20.21
N ASN A 818 -13.74 0.30 19.98
CA ASN A 818 -14.14 -0.25 18.68
C ASN A 818 -15.66 -0.46 18.63
N VAL A 819 -16.32 -0.01 17.56
CA VAL A 819 -17.75 -0.23 17.30
C VAL A 819 -18.01 -0.52 15.84
N GLY A 820 -18.83 -1.52 15.53
CA GLY A 820 -19.19 -1.91 14.17
C GLY A 820 -20.70 -2.08 14.01
N HIS A 821 -21.13 -2.60 12.86
CA HIS A 821 -22.54 -2.95 12.63
C HIS A 821 -22.96 -4.28 13.29
N ARG A 822 -21.97 -5.11 13.64
CA ARG A 822 -22.06 -6.21 14.61
C ARG A 822 -21.48 -5.77 15.97
N SER A 823 -21.95 -6.34 17.08
CA SER A 823 -21.37 -6.10 18.41
C SER A 823 -20.38 -7.18 18.86
N VAL A 824 -20.51 -8.41 18.34
CA VAL A 824 -19.63 -9.56 18.63
C VAL A 824 -19.01 -10.21 17.40
N GLU A 825 -17.95 -10.99 17.62
CA GLU A 825 -17.35 -11.92 16.66
C GLU A 825 -17.07 -13.29 17.29
N ILE A 826 -17.02 -14.35 16.46
CA ILE A 826 -16.63 -15.71 16.88
C ILE A 826 -15.16 -15.92 16.55
N GLU A 827 -14.38 -16.34 17.55
CA GLU A 827 -13.00 -16.76 17.40
C GLU A 827 -12.91 -18.28 17.61
N ILE A 828 -12.60 -19.03 16.55
CA ILE A 828 -12.24 -20.45 16.64
C ILE A 828 -10.73 -20.50 16.80
N GLY A 829 -10.26 -20.54 18.06
CA GLY A 829 -8.85 -20.56 18.43
C GLY A 829 -8.15 -21.91 18.20
N GLY A 830 -6.92 -22.02 18.69
CA GLY A 830 -6.11 -23.24 18.57
C GLY A 830 -5.50 -23.52 17.18
N PRO A 831 -4.64 -24.55 17.07
CA PRO A 831 -3.98 -24.94 15.82
C PRO A 831 -4.97 -25.43 14.76
N GLY A 832 -4.57 -25.40 13.48
CA GLY A 832 -5.34 -26.02 12.39
C GLY A 832 -5.26 -27.56 12.38
N THR A 833 -4.59 -28.15 13.36
CA THR A 833 -4.22 -29.56 13.43
C THR A 833 -4.43 -30.08 14.85
N LEU A 834 -5.22 -31.14 15.02
CA LEU A 834 -5.54 -31.73 16.32
C LEU A 834 -4.99 -33.16 16.40
N ASP A 835 -4.23 -33.44 17.45
CA ASP A 835 -3.84 -34.81 17.83
C ASP A 835 -4.99 -35.46 18.59
N ARG A 836 -5.62 -36.48 17.99
CA ARG A 836 -6.78 -37.16 18.57
C ARG A 836 -6.47 -37.97 19.83
N SER A 837 -5.19 -38.21 20.13
CA SER A 837 -4.77 -38.95 21.33
C SER A 837 -4.70 -38.07 22.58
N SER A 838 -4.48 -36.76 22.40
CA SER A 838 -4.27 -35.79 23.48
C SER A 838 -5.28 -34.64 23.52
N THR A 839 -6.02 -34.39 22.44
CA THR A 839 -7.02 -33.30 22.37
C THR A 839 -8.35 -33.72 22.99
N ASP A 840 -8.74 -33.05 24.08
CA ASP A 840 -10.03 -33.21 24.77
C ASP A 840 -10.99 -32.04 24.58
N SER A 841 -10.52 -30.91 24.04
CA SER A 841 -11.22 -29.63 24.01
C SER A 841 -10.78 -28.75 22.83
N LEU A 842 -11.60 -27.75 22.49
CA LEU A 842 -11.29 -26.75 21.47
C LEU A 842 -11.66 -25.34 21.96
N ASP A 843 -10.73 -24.40 21.78
CA ASP A 843 -10.93 -23.01 22.17
C ASP A 843 -11.88 -22.30 21.18
N ILE A 844 -13.12 -22.04 21.59
CA ILE A 844 -14.12 -21.32 20.80
C ILE A 844 -14.71 -20.22 21.68
N ARG A 845 -14.45 -18.96 21.30
CA ARG A 845 -14.84 -17.77 22.05
C ARG A 845 -15.80 -16.92 21.24
N VAL A 846 -16.64 -16.17 21.95
CA VAL A 846 -17.37 -15.04 21.38
C VAL A 846 -16.85 -13.79 22.08
N ARG A 847 -16.31 -12.84 21.31
CA ARG A 847 -15.72 -11.59 21.82
C ARG A 847 -16.50 -10.38 21.34
N ASN A 848 -16.54 -9.31 22.12
CA ASN A 848 -16.92 -7.99 21.61
C ASN A 848 -15.78 -7.42 20.77
N LEU A 849 -16.04 -6.34 20.01
CA LEU A 849 -15.03 -5.70 19.17
C LEU A 849 -13.87 -5.04 19.96
N ASN A 850 -13.98 -4.94 21.29
CA ASN A 850 -12.92 -4.49 22.19
C ASN A 850 -12.03 -5.64 22.70
N GLY A 851 -12.32 -6.89 22.31
CA GLY A 851 -11.54 -8.08 22.66
C GLY A 851 -11.99 -8.81 23.94
N GLU A 852 -13.03 -8.34 24.63
CA GLU A 852 -13.56 -8.97 25.83
C GLU A 852 -14.52 -10.11 25.50
N GLU A 853 -14.58 -11.13 26.34
CA GLU A 853 -15.43 -12.31 26.10
C GLU A 853 -16.86 -12.11 26.58
N VAL A 854 -17.82 -12.51 25.74
CA VAL A 854 -19.26 -12.30 25.96
C VAL A 854 -19.98 -13.65 26.02
N ASP A 855 -20.63 -13.97 27.14
CA ASP A 855 -21.31 -15.27 27.30
C ASP A 855 -22.58 -15.38 26.42
N ARG A 856 -22.40 -16.00 25.26
CA ARG A 856 -23.40 -16.14 24.19
C ARG A 856 -23.67 -17.62 23.90
N PRO A 857 -24.95 -18.00 23.69
CA PRO A 857 -25.29 -19.34 23.23
C PRO A 857 -24.84 -19.50 21.77
N MET A 858 -24.15 -20.60 21.47
CA MET A 858 -23.69 -20.91 20.12
C MET A 858 -24.06 -22.34 19.70
N HIS A 859 -24.29 -22.52 18.40
CA HIS A 859 -24.42 -23.82 17.76
C HIS A 859 -23.05 -24.17 17.18
N ILE A 860 -22.41 -25.20 17.72
CA ILE A 860 -21.14 -25.75 17.24
C ILE A 860 -21.40 -27.09 16.59
N ARG A 861 -20.88 -27.28 15.37
CA ARG A 861 -21.00 -28.51 14.60
C ARG A 861 -19.65 -28.84 13.96
N ILE A 862 -19.16 -30.07 14.15
CA ILE A 862 -17.89 -30.53 13.61
C ILE A 862 -18.16 -31.72 12.69
N VAL A 863 -17.84 -31.55 11.41
CA VAL A 863 -18.15 -32.49 10.34
C VAL A 863 -16.87 -33.03 9.71
N GLU A 864 -16.84 -34.33 9.45
CA GLU A 864 -15.76 -34.97 8.69
C GLU A 864 -16.04 -34.79 7.19
N LEU A 865 -14.99 -34.50 6.41
CA LEU A 865 -15.08 -34.22 4.98
C LEU A 865 -14.65 -35.43 4.14
N VAL A 866 -15.30 -35.64 3.00
CA VAL A 866 -14.81 -36.58 1.97
C VAL A 866 -13.82 -35.85 1.07
N ALA A 867 -12.54 -36.19 1.16
CA ALA A 867 -11.55 -35.73 0.20
C ALA A 867 -11.87 -36.31 -1.20
N PRO A 868 -11.71 -35.55 -2.29
CA PRO A 868 -11.99 -36.03 -3.64
C PRO A 868 -10.99 -37.13 -4.05
N ALA A 869 -11.37 -37.98 -5.01
CA ALA A 869 -10.60 -39.16 -5.39
C ALA A 869 -9.18 -38.86 -5.93
N ASP A 870 -8.96 -37.64 -6.42
CA ASP A 870 -7.68 -37.12 -6.91
C ASP A 870 -6.87 -36.35 -5.85
N ALA A 871 -7.27 -36.39 -4.58
CA ALA A 871 -6.57 -35.75 -3.47
C ALA A 871 -5.19 -36.38 -3.16
N PRO A 872 -4.16 -35.57 -2.83
CA PRO A 872 -4.19 -34.10 -2.75
C PRO A 872 -4.24 -33.48 -4.16
N VAL A 873 -5.13 -32.50 -4.37
CA VAL A 873 -5.32 -31.86 -5.67
C VAL A 873 -4.06 -31.06 -6.03
N ARG A 874 -3.64 -31.08 -7.30
CA ARG A 874 -2.52 -30.25 -7.76
C ARG A 874 -2.92 -28.77 -7.70
N GLU A 875 -2.14 -28.00 -6.96
CA GLU A 875 -2.29 -26.55 -6.79
C GLU A 875 -2.42 -25.82 -8.14
N ARG A 876 -3.46 -25.00 -8.31
CA ARG A 876 -3.67 -24.18 -9.53
C ARG A 876 -2.86 -22.89 -9.41
N LEU A 877 -2.09 -22.54 -10.45
CA LEU A 877 -1.26 -21.32 -10.46
C LEU A 877 -2.01 -20.06 -10.90
N TRP A 878 -3.20 -20.23 -11.50
CA TRP A 878 -4.10 -19.16 -11.94
C TRP A 878 -5.43 -19.22 -11.16
N GLU A 879 -6.25 -18.16 -11.24
CA GLU A 879 -7.58 -18.15 -10.62
C GLU A 879 -8.49 -19.24 -11.23
N ARG A 880 -9.41 -19.79 -10.43
CA ARG A 880 -10.41 -20.77 -10.89
C ARG A 880 -11.21 -20.21 -12.09
N PRO A 881 -11.34 -20.94 -13.22
CA PRO A 881 -12.18 -20.49 -14.33
C PRO A 881 -13.66 -20.41 -13.91
N ASP A 882 -14.45 -19.59 -14.61
CA ASP A 882 -15.89 -19.44 -14.38
C ASP A 882 -16.73 -20.13 -15.47
N ARG A 883 -16.10 -20.60 -16.55
CA ARG A 883 -16.70 -21.40 -17.62
C ARG A 883 -15.81 -22.59 -17.97
N THR A 884 -16.39 -23.61 -18.60
CA THR A 884 -15.65 -24.69 -19.30
C THR A 884 -16.06 -24.72 -20.77
N LEU A 885 -15.23 -25.34 -21.62
CA LEU A 885 -15.53 -25.52 -23.05
C LEU A 885 -16.71 -26.46 -23.33
N ASP A 886 -17.12 -27.28 -22.36
CA ASP A 886 -18.21 -28.27 -22.46
C ASP A 886 -19.47 -27.88 -21.65
N GLY A 887 -19.47 -26.72 -20.99
CA GLY A 887 -20.57 -26.25 -20.16
C GLY A 887 -20.77 -26.97 -18.83
N THR A 888 -19.81 -27.81 -18.41
CA THR A 888 -19.84 -28.46 -17.08
C THR A 888 -19.50 -27.48 -15.94
N PRO A 889 -20.03 -27.68 -14.72
CA PRO A 889 -19.67 -26.84 -13.58
C PRO A 889 -18.18 -26.98 -13.22
N VAL A 890 -17.45 -25.86 -13.20
CA VAL A 890 -16.03 -25.84 -12.83
C VAL A 890 -15.85 -26.39 -11.41
N LYS A 891 -14.95 -27.37 -11.25
CA LYS A 891 -14.59 -27.95 -9.94
C LYS A 891 -14.19 -26.85 -8.94
N ASN A 892 -14.63 -26.98 -7.69
CA ASN A 892 -14.09 -26.20 -6.59
C ASN A 892 -13.09 -27.08 -5.83
N ASP A 893 -11.88 -26.56 -5.63
CA ASP A 893 -10.77 -27.29 -5.00
C ASP A 893 -10.61 -26.91 -3.51
N ASP A 894 -11.35 -25.90 -3.02
CA ASP A 894 -11.37 -25.48 -1.62
C ASP A 894 -11.94 -26.58 -0.70
N PRO A 895 -11.21 -27.08 0.31
CA PRO A 895 -11.71 -28.07 1.26
C PRO A 895 -13.01 -27.70 1.99
N ARG A 896 -13.31 -26.40 2.14
CA ARG A 896 -14.60 -25.92 2.70
C ARG A 896 -15.80 -26.35 1.84
N SER A 897 -15.58 -26.62 0.55
CA SER A 897 -16.60 -27.07 -0.41
C SER A 897 -16.80 -28.60 -0.45
N TRP A 898 -15.92 -29.38 0.19
CA TRP A 898 -15.99 -30.83 0.19
C TRP A 898 -17.26 -31.37 0.87
N THR A 899 -17.72 -32.53 0.42
CA THR A 899 -18.97 -33.14 0.91
C THR A 899 -18.81 -33.67 2.34
N VAL A 900 -19.84 -33.49 3.15
CA VAL A 900 -19.87 -33.99 4.53
C VAL A 900 -20.03 -35.51 4.52
N LYS A 901 -19.07 -36.21 5.12
CA LYS A 901 -19.08 -37.66 5.32
C LYS A 901 -19.99 -38.04 6.48
N GLN A 902 -19.79 -37.41 7.63
CA GLN A 902 -20.58 -37.59 8.85
C GLN A 902 -20.36 -36.42 9.82
N VAL A 903 -21.24 -36.29 10.82
CA VAL A 903 -21.15 -35.29 11.89
C VAL A 903 -20.63 -35.98 13.15
N HIS A 904 -19.49 -35.53 13.70
CA HIS A 904 -18.91 -36.10 14.92
C HIS A 904 -19.28 -35.32 16.19
N PHE A 905 -19.57 -34.02 16.04
CA PHE A 905 -20.06 -33.15 17.11
C PHE A 905 -21.18 -32.27 16.58
N ASP A 906 -22.28 -32.15 17.32
CA ASP A 906 -23.37 -31.21 17.06
C ASP A 906 -23.99 -30.83 18.41
N ARG A 907 -23.78 -29.59 18.86
CA ARG A 907 -24.37 -29.06 20.10
C ARG A 907 -24.86 -27.64 19.91
N LYS A 908 -26.11 -27.42 20.29
CA LYS A 908 -26.77 -26.11 20.35
C LYS A 908 -26.68 -25.53 21.75
N ASP A 909 -26.87 -24.22 21.84
CA ASP A 909 -26.94 -23.47 23.10
C ASP A 909 -25.70 -23.63 24.00
N VAL A 910 -24.55 -23.95 23.40
CA VAL A 910 -23.27 -24.06 24.09
C VAL A 910 -22.83 -22.68 24.57
N ARG A 911 -22.23 -22.61 25.75
CA ARG A 911 -21.69 -21.38 26.37
C ARG A 911 -20.27 -21.66 26.82
N ALA A 912 -19.32 -20.82 26.41
CA ALA A 912 -17.91 -21.01 26.71
C ALA A 912 -17.53 -20.60 28.15
N GLN A 913 -18.14 -19.53 28.66
CA GLN A 913 -17.93 -19.03 30.04
C GLN A 913 -16.44 -18.89 30.44
N GLY A 914 -15.57 -18.46 29.50
CA GLY A 914 -14.12 -18.33 29.71
C GLY A 914 -13.31 -19.64 29.66
N HIS A 915 -13.93 -20.75 29.26
CA HIS A 915 -13.32 -22.08 29.18
C HIS A 915 -13.36 -22.63 27.75
N ALA A 916 -12.42 -23.53 27.42
CA ALA A 916 -12.43 -24.26 26.16
C ALA A 916 -13.61 -25.26 26.11
N ILE A 917 -14.14 -25.51 24.91
CA ILE A 917 -15.30 -26.38 24.72
C ILE A 917 -14.85 -27.85 24.72
N GLU A 918 -15.30 -28.64 25.69
CA GLU A 918 -15.05 -30.09 25.75
C GLU A 918 -15.58 -30.82 24.50
N LEU A 919 -14.69 -31.57 23.84
CA LEU A 919 -14.99 -32.39 22.67
C LEU A 919 -15.19 -33.86 23.09
N VAL A 920 -16.43 -34.33 23.01
CA VAL A 920 -16.76 -35.69 23.45
C VAL A 920 -16.23 -36.75 22.49
N GLY A 921 -15.18 -37.46 22.91
CA GLY A 921 -14.75 -38.72 22.31
C GLY A 921 -13.81 -38.61 21.11
N VAL A 922 -13.02 -37.54 20.98
CA VAL A 922 -12.06 -37.30 19.88
C VAL A 922 -11.16 -38.50 19.58
N ALA A 923 -10.71 -39.24 20.60
CA ALA A 923 -9.92 -40.47 20.45
C ALA A 923 -10.60 -41.61 19.67
N ARG A 924 -11.91 -41.50 19.35
CA ARG A 924 -12.66 -42.40 18.47
C ARG A 924 -12.90 -41.84 17.06
N TRP A 925 -12.61 -40.56 16.84
CA TRP A 925 -12.75 -39.92 15.54
C TRP A 925 -11.65 -40.42 14.59
N THR A 926 -11.93 -40.37 13.29
CA THR A 926 -11.04 -40.85 12.23
C THR A 926 -9.97 -39.80 11.89
N VAL A 927 -8.76 -40.27 11.58
CA VAL A 927 -7.70 -39.43 11.00
C VAL A 927 -8.16 -38.93 9.63
N GLY A 928 -8.08 -37.62 9.37
CA GLY A 928 -8.65 -36.99 8.17
C GLY A 928 -8.90 -35.49 8.32
N MET A 929 -9.61 -34.90 7.35
CA MET A 929 -9.96 -33.48 7.33
C MET A 929 -11.41 -33.22 7.77
N TYR A 930 -11.60 -32.12 8.49
CA TYR A 930 -12.85 -31.74 9.15
C TYR A 930 -13.14 -30.26 8.92
N ARG A 931 -14.42 -29.88 9.07
CA ARG A 931 -14.87 -28.48 9.13
C ARG A 931 -15.60 -28.25 10.46
N VAL A 932 -15.20 -27.20 11.17
CA VAL A 932 -15.90 -26.64 12.33
C VAL A 932 -16.81 -25.54 11.81
N GLU A 933 -18.11 -25.68 12.05
CA GLU A 933 -19.15 -24.70 11.77
C GLU A 933 -19.62 -24.15 13.12
N VAL A 934 -19.47 -22.85 13.37
CA VAL A 934 -19.99 -22.18 14.57
C VAL A 934 -20.95 -21.07 14.16
N SER A 935 -22.10 -21.00 14.80
CA SER A 935 -23.04 -19.88 14.65
C SER A 935 -23.59 -19.38 15.97
N THR A 936 -23.91 -18.08 16.03
CA THR A 936 -24.52 -17.41 17.17
C THR A 936 -25.35 -16.21 16.69
N THR A 937 -25.99 -15.50 17.61
CA THR A 937 -26.67 -14.23 17.33
C THR A 937 -26.16 -13.11 18.22
N ASP A 938 -25.91 -11.96 17.58
CA ASP A 938 -25.65 -10.66 18.22
C ASP A 938 -26.83 -10.30 19.18
N PRO A 939 -26.64 -9.47 20.22
CA PRO A 939 -27.74 -8.90 21.01
C PRO A 939 -28.86 -8.26 20.17
N GLU A 940 -28.52 -7.81 18.96
CA GLU A 940 -29.38 -7.16 17.96
C GLU A 940 -30.14 -8.16 17.08
N GLY A 941 -29.90 -9.47 17.25
CA GLY A 941 -30.51 -10.55 16.45
C GLY A 941 -29.84 -10.81 15.10
N VAL A 942 -28.72 -10.15 14.80
CA VAL A 942 -27.93 -10.42 13.58
C VAL A 942 -27.33 -11.82 13.66
N PRO A 943 -27.55 -12.69 12.66
CA PRO A 943 -26.97 -14.03 12.64
C PRO A 943 -25.50 -13.96 12.21
N LEU A 944 -24.63 -14.56 13.01
CA LEU A 944 -23.20 -14.69 12.71
C LEU A 944 -22.85 -16.17 12.51
N LYS A 945 -22.08 -16.48 11.47
CA LYS A 945 -21.56 -17.83 11.19
C LYS A 945 -20.08 -17.75 10.81
N VAL A 946 -19.26 -18.62 11.38
CA VAL A 946 -17.84 -18.79 11.05
C VAL A 946 -17.58 -20.27 10.73
N GLU A 947 -16.78 -20.51 9.70
CA GLU A 947 -16.36 -21.86 9.32
C GLU A 947 -14.83 -21.94 9.24
N ARG A 948 -14.24 -22.95 9.88
CA ARG A 948 -12.79 -23.21 9.86
C ARG A 948 -12.54 -24.68 9.57
N THR A 949 -11.62 -24.97 8.64
CA THR A 949 -11.13 -26.34 8.41
C THR A 949 -10.04 -26.71 9.41
N LEU A 950 -9.97 -27.99 9.77
CA LEU A 950 -8.88 -28.55 10.56
C LEU A 950 -8.55 -29.98 10.12
N THR A 951 -7.34 -30.42 10.43
CA THR A 951 -6.88 -31.80 10.20
C THR A 951 -6.75 -32.53 11.53
N ILE A 952 -7.29 -33.75 11.60
CA ILE A 952 -7.14 -34.62 12.76
C ILE A 952 -6.12 -35.71 12.42
N TYR A 953 -5.12 -35.86 13.28
CA TYR A 953 -4.04 -36.83 13.14
C TYR A 953 -3.81 -37.61 14.45
N ASP A 954 -2.90 -38.57 14.40
CA ASP A 954 -2.48 -39.42 15.51
C ASP A 954 -1.01 -39.81 15.29
N PRO A 955 -0.07 -39.47 16.17
CA PRO A 955 1.36 -39.77 15.98
C PRO A 955 1.70 -41.26 15.80
N GLU A 956 0.86 -42.17 16.29
CA GLU A 956 1.13 -43.62 16.32
C GLU A 956 0.41 -44.39 15.20
N ILE A 957 -0.39 -43.70 14.38
CA ILE A 957 -1.06 -44.28 13.20
C ILE A 957 -0.25 -43.95 11.93
N GLN A 958 -0.02 -44.95 11.08
CA GLN A 958 0.70 -44.79 9.81
C GLN A 958 -0.11 -44.07 8.71
N ASN A 959 -1.44 -44.06 8.78
CA ASN A 959 -2.30 -43.35 7.84
C ASN A 959 -2.22 -41.83 8.04
N THR A 960 -2.13 -41.05 6.95
CA THR A 960 -2.14 -39.58 7.00
C THR A 960 -3.55 -38.99 7.10
N GLY A 961 -3.70 -37.89 7.86
CA GLY A 961 -4.89 -37.02 7.83
C GLY A 961 -4.77 -35.80 6.91
N PHE A 962 -3.58 -35.53 6.39
CA PHE A 962 -3.20 -34.31 5.69
C PHE A 962 -3.52 -34.42 4.18
N LEU A 963 -4.81 -34.49 3.87
CA LEU A 963 -5.30 -34.90 2.54
C LEU A 963 -5.26 -33.81 1.46
N ASN A 964 -4.98 -32.55 1.81
CA ASN A 964 -4.96 -31.42 0.88
C ASN A 964 -3.54 -30.91 0.53
N GLU A 965 -2.50 -31.55 1.06
CA GLU A 965 -1.10 -31.11 0.90
C GLU A 965 -0.25 -32.25 0.32
N ALA A 966 0.76 -31.89 -0.49
CA ALA A 966 1.67 -32.86 -1.12
C ALA A 966 2.52 -33.61 -0.07
N PHE A 967 3.13 -32.85 0.85
CA PHE A 967 3.57 -33.34 2.14
C PHE A 967 3.26 -32.29 3.21
N HIS A 968 3.08 -32.75 4.44
CA HIS A 968 2.92 -31.93 5.62
C HIS A 968 4.01 -32.28 6.65
N LEU A 969 4.46 -31.30 7.42
CA LEU A 969 5.40 -31.49 8.52
C LEU A 969 4.78 -30.97 9.81
N GLN A 970 4.24 -31.88 10.62
CA GLN A 970 3.67 -31.55 11.91
C GLN A 970 4.77 -31.60 12.98
N PRO A 971 5.17 -30.47 13.60
CA PRO A 971 6.04 -30.50 14.77
C PRO A 971 5.30 -31.10 15.96
N LEU A 972 5.92 -32.07 16.65
CA LEU A 972 5.38 -32.66 17.88
C LEU A 972 6.17 -32.18 19.11
N LYS A 973 7.50 -32.07 18.97
CA LYS A 973 8.39 -31.59 20.04
C LYS A 973 9.62 -30.90 19.45
N THR A 974 9.59 -29.56 19.43
CA THR A 974 10.63 -28.72 18.82
C THR A 974 11.48 -27.92 19.81
N THR A 975 11.03 -27.72 21.04
CA THR A 975 11.86 -27.17 22.14
C THR A 975 12.39 -28.34 22.98
N VAL A 976 13.71 -28.50 23.06
CA VAL A 976 14.34 -29.76 23.52
C VAL A 976 15.65 -29.53 24.26
N GLU A 977 15.81 -30.21 25.40
CA GLU A 977 17.09 -30.30 26.11
C GLU A 977 18.03 -31.36 25.48
N PRO A 978 19.35 -31.09 25.39
CA PRO A 978 20.34 -32.08 25.01
C PRO A 978 20.27 -33.39 25.79
N GLY A 979 20.50 -34.50 25.08
CA GLY A 979 20.27 -35.85 25.60
C GLY A 979 18.82 -36.32 25.46
N GLN A 980 17.93 -35.51 24.87
CA GLN A 980 16.60 -35.92 24.41
C GLN A 980 16.48 -35.75 22.89
N ASP A 981 15.48 -36.40 22.31
CA ASP A 981 15.16 -36.24 20.90
C ASP A 981 14.15 -35.11 20.65
N ALA A 982 14.31 -34.44 19.51
CA ALA A 982 13.29 -33.63 18.86
C ALA A 982 12.43 -34.53 17.97
N VAL A 983 11.11 -34.30 17.98
CA VAL A 983 10.14 -35.18 17.33
C VAL A 983 9.31 -34.39 16.32
N LEU A 984 9.36 -34.82 15.07
CA LEU A 984 8.58 -34.29 13.94
C LEU A 984 7.78 -35.43 13.32
N LEU A 985 6.60 -35.14 12.78
CA LEU A 985 5.78 -36.10 12.05
C LEU A 985 5.71 -35.65 10.59
N LEU A 986 6.40 -36.39 9.70
CA LEU A 986 6.40 -36.13 8.28
C LEU A 986 5.30 -36.97 7.61
N SER A 987 4.43 -36.33 6.84
CA SER A 987 3.18 -36.91 6.35
C SER A 987 3.00 -36.62 4.86
N SER A 988 2.42 -37.54 4.07
CA SER A 988 2.14 -37.30 2.64
C SER A 988 0.94 -38.11 2.15
N ALA A 989 -0.04 -37.42 1.56
CA ALA A 989 -1.21 -38.04 0.93
C ALA A 989 -0.97 -38.48 -0.54
N LEU A 990 0.23 -38.24 -1.07
CA LEU A 990 0.61 -38.66 -2.42
C LEU A 990 0.76 -40.19 -2.52
N PRO A 991 0.48 -40.81 -3.69
CA PRO A 991 0.77 -42.22 -3.93
C PRO A 991 2.25 -42.59 -3.78
N GLU A 992 3.16 -41.70 -4.17
CA GLU A 992 4.61 -41.77 -3.93
C GLU A 992 5.17 -40.36 -3.69
N GLY A 993 5.11 -39.86 -2.44
CA GLY A 993 5.72 -38.60 -2.04
C GLY A 993 7.22 -38.75 -1.79
N ARG A 994 8.07 -38.11 -2.60
CA ARG A 994 9.53 -38.08 -2.41
C ARG A 994 9.95 -36.83 -1.66
N VAL A 995 10.42 -36.98 -0.43
CA VAL A 995 10.85 -35.85 0.41
C VAL A 995 12.33 -36.02 0.79
N MET A 996 13.15 -35.02 0.46
CA MET A 996 14.52 -34.93 0.96
C MET A 996 14.53 -34.08 2.24
N MET A 997 15.12 -34.63 3.31
CA MET A 997 15.34 -33.96 4.59
C MET A 997 16.83 -33.70 4.79
N GLU A 998 17.18 -32.48 5.17
CA GLU A 998 18.54 -32.09 5.53
C GLU A 998 18.58 -31.43 6.91
N VAL A 999 19.53 -31.82 7.76
CA VAL A 999 19.74 -31.21 9.08
C VAL A 999 20.93 -30.27 8.99
N GLU A 1000 20.70 -28.97 9.19
CA GLU A 1000 21.73 -27.96 9.27
C GLU A 1000 22.14 -27.73 10.73
N ARG A 1001 23.44 -27.83 11.03
CA ARG A 1001 24.02 -27.48 12.33
C ARG A 1001 25.22 -26.55 12.11
N ALA A 1002 25.15 -25.36 12.69
CA ALA A 1002 26.17 -24.31 12.60
C ALA A 1002 26.65 -24.02 11.16
N GLY A 1003 25.73 -23.72 10.25
CA GLY A 1003 26.04 -23.36 8.85
C GLY A 1003 26.53 -24.53 7.99
N LYS A 1004 26.19 -25.79 8.35
CA LYS A 1004 26.60 -27.00 7.63
C LYS A 1004 25.51 -28.06 7.65
N ILE A 1005 25.22 -28.66 6.49
CA ILE A 1005 24.40 -29.88 6.42
C ILE A 1005 25.21 -31.05 6.98
N VAL A 1006 24.72 -31.66 8.07
CA VAL A 1006 25.37 -32.79 8.75
C VAL A 1006 24.67 -34.13 8.49
N VAL A 1007 23.41 -34.08 8.06
CA VAL A 1007 22.60 -35.25 7.68
C VAL A 1007 21.79 -34.87 6.45
N ASN A 1008 21.80 -35.74 5.43
CA ASN A 1008 20.82 -35.74 4.34
C ASN A 1008 20.15 -37.13 4.33
N ARG A 1009 18.82 -37.18 4.22
CA ARG A 1009 18.03 -38.42 4.09
C ARG A 1009 16.91 -38.20 3.07
N ARG A 1010 16.53 -39.26 2.36
CA ARG A 1010 15.44 -39.26 1.38
C ARG A 1010 14.37 -40.25 1.79
N PHE A 1011 13.12 -39.79 1.84
CA PHE A 1011 11.93 -40.56 2.21
C PHE A 1011 11.06 -40.78 0.98
N MET A 1012 10.40 -41.95 0.92
CA MET A 1012 9.38 -42.30 -0.07
C MET A 1012 8.12 -42.72 0.67
N LEU A 1013 7.19 -41.79 0.83
CA LEU A 1013 5.94 -41.97 1.57
C LEU A 1013 4.82 -42.39 0.61
N LYS A 1014 4.02 -43.39 0.97
CA LYS A 1014 2.94 -43.93 0.13
C LYS A 1014 1.58 -43.83 0.82
N LYS A 1015 0.97 -42.64 0.77
CA LYS A 1015 -0.24 -42.25 1.52
C LYS A 1015 -0.13 -42.47 3.04
N GLU A 1016 1.05 -42.19 3.59
CA GLU A 1016 1.43 -42.51 4.97
C GLU A 1016 2.10 -41.34 5.69
N GLN A 1017 2.40 -41.55 6.96
CA GLN A 1017 3.23 -40.69 7.78
C GLN A 1017 4.28 -41.47 8.57
N GLN A 1018 5.41 -40.81 8.84
CA GLN A 1018 6.55 -41.35 9.57
C GLN A 1018 6.98 -40.38 10.66
N ARG A 1019 7.10 -40.90 11.89
CA ARG A 1019 7.65 -40.19 13.05
C ARG A 1019 9.18 -40.10 12.92
N LEU A 1020 9.71 -38.89 12.97
CA LEU A 1020 11.13 -38.57 12.82
C LEU A 1020 11.69 -38.11 14.16
N GLU A 1021 12.64 -38.86 14.68
CA GLU A 1021 13.33 -38.56 15.95
C GLU A 1021 14.76 -38.12 15.65
N ILE A 1022 15.12 -36.93 16.15
CA ILE A 1022 16.38 -36.25 15.85
C ILE A 1022 17.11 -35.97 17.18
N PRO A 1023 18.23 -36.65 17.47
CA PRO A 1023 18.91 -36.54 18.76
C PRO A 1023 19.57 -35.17 18.92
N VAL A 1024 19.30 -34.53 20.06
CA VAL A 1024 19.85 -33.23 20.44
C VAL A 1024 21.11 -33.42 21.29
N LEU A 1025 22.20 -32.81 20.86
CA LEU A 1025 23.51 -32.85 21.48
C LEU A 1025 23.80 -31.54 22.22
N GLU A 1026 24.71 -31.55 23.19
CA GLU A 1026 25.09 -30.34 23.94
C GLU A 1026 25.76 -29.28 23.04
N ALA A 1027 26.25 -29.68 21.85
CA ALA A 1027 26.76 -28.78 20.82
C ALA A 1027 25.65 -28.05 20.02
N ASP A 1028 24.39 -28.46 20.15
CA ASP A 1028 23.26 -27.89 19.42
C ASP A 1028 22.60 -26.71 20.16
N ARG A 1029 23.11 -26.36 21.36
CA ARG A 1029 22.66 -25.21 22.16
C ARG A 1029 22.63 -23.93 21.30
N GLY A 1030 21.54 -23.18 21.38
CA GLY A 1030 21.23 -22.10 20.45
C GLY A 1030 20.33 -22.51 19.27
N GLY A 1031 19.99 -23.80 19.16
CA GLY A 1031 19.08 -24.37 18.18
C GLY A 1031 19.77 -24.86 16.91
N PHE A 1032 19.01 -25.52 16.04
CA PHE A 1032 19.43 -25.96 14.71
C PHE A 1032 18.24 -26.01 13.74
N ALA A 1033 18.48 -26.28 12.46
CA ALA A 1033 17.43 -26.28 11.44
C ALA A 1033 17.29 -27.64 10.74
N VAL A 1034 16.07 -27.95 10.31
CA VAL A 1034 15.76 -29.12 9.49
C VAL A 1034 14.98 -28.66 8.26
N HIS A 1035 15.57 -28.82 7.09
CA HIS A 1035 15.00 -28.44 5.81
C HIS A 1035 14.35 -29.66 5.16
N PHE A 1036 13.19 -29.45 4.53
CA PHE A 1036 12.46 -30.44 3.76
C PHE A 1036 12.18 -29.87 2.37
N VAL A 1037 12.41 -30.67 1.33
CA VAL A 1037 12.04 -30.34 -0.05
C VAL A 1037 11.41 -31.54 -0.75
N CYS A 1038 10.33 -31.28 -1.48
CA CYS A 1038 9.60 -32.24 -2.31
C CYS A 1038 9.26 -31.58 -3.65
N VAL A 1039 9.37 -32.33 -4.74
CA VAL A 1039 8.98 -31.91 -6.10
C VAL A 1039 8.04 -32.97 -6.66
N GLU A 1040 6.86 -32.57 -7.12
CA GLU A 1040 5.79 -33.50 -7.48
C GLU A 1040 4.81 -32.86 -8.48
N ARG A 1041 4.39 -33.60 -9.53
CA ARG A 1041 3.43 -33.16 -10.58
C ARG A 1041 3.66 -31.74 -11.17
N GLY A 1042 4.88 -31.19 -11.13
CA GLY A 1042 5.16 -29.82 -11.57
C GLY A 1042 4.97 -28.73 -10.50
N ARG A 1043 5.08 -29.07 -9.21
CA ARG A 1043 5.12 -28.16 -8.07
C ARG A 1043 6.34 -28.44 -7.19
N ILE A 1044 6.73 -27.45 -6.39
CA ILE A 1044 7.77 -27.58 -5.36
C ILE A 1044 7.21 -27.19 -4.00
N HIS A 1045 7.40 -28.07 -3.01
CA HIS A 1045 7.00 -27.87 -1.63
C HIS A 1045 8.25 -27.84 -0.76
N ARG A 1046 8.35 -26.84 0.13
CA ARG A 1046 9.51 -26.59 0.98
C ARG A 1046 9.07 -26.22 2.39
N THR A 1047 9.78 -26.75 3.39
CA THR A 1047 9.56 -26.40 4.80
C THR A 1047 10.91 -26.33 5.50
N THR A 1048 11.10 -25.37 6.42
CA THR A 1048 12.25 -25.34 7.32
C THR A 1048 11.76 -25.26 8.75
N GLN A 1049 12.02 -26.31 9.53
CA GLN A 1049 11.66 -26.35 10.94
C GLN A 1049 12.89 -25.99 11.79
N ARG A 1050 12.74 -24.98 12.65
CA ARG A 1050 13.71 -24.69 13.71
C ARG A 1050 13.49 -25.68 14.86
N ILE A 1051 14.57 -26.27 15.36
CA ILE A 1051 14.61 -26.95 16.65
C ILE A 1051 15.27 -26.00 17.65
N GLU A 1052 14.59 -25.73 18.76
CA GLU A 1052 15.07 -24.81 19.80
C GLU A 1052 15.71 -25.59 20.93
N VAL A 1053 16.99 -25.29 21.17
CA VAL A 1053 17.80 -25.93 22.21
C VAL A 1053 18.24 -24.81 23.15
N PRO A 1054 17.54 -24.61 24.28
CA PRO A 1054 17.73 -23.44 25.14
C PRO A 1054 19.09 -23.47 25.84
N TRP A 1055 19.56 -22.31 26.30
CA TRP A 1055 20.80 -22.19 27.11
C TRP A 1055 20.52 -22.33 28.62
N SER A 1056 19.64 -23.26 29.01
CA SER A 1056 19.27 -23.56 30.41
C SER A 1056 20.48 -23.95 31.27
N ASN A 1057 21.49 -24.59 30.67
CA ASN A 1057 22.81 -24.85 31.26
C ASN A 1057 23.60 -23.57 31.64
N LYS A 1058 23.12 -22.37 31.29
CA LYS A 1058 23.64 -21.04 31.64
C LYS A 1058 22.62 -20.16 32.36
N GLU A 1059 21.43 -20.67 32.64
CA GLU A 1059 20.39 -19.91 33.34
C GLU A 1059 20.79 -19.65 34.80
N LEU A 1060 20.43 -18.49 35.33
CA LEU A 1060 20.64 -18.13 36.73
C LEU A 1060 19.28 -17.97 37.39
N HIS A 1061 19.00 -18.79 38.40
CA HIS A 1061 17.81 -18.63 39.20
C HIS A 1061 18.06 -17.54 40.25
N VAL A 1062 17.12 -16.60 40.32
CA VAL A 1062 17.22 -15.38 41.12
C VAL A 1062 15.96 -15.27 41.98
N GLU A 1063 16.11 -15.40 43.30
CA GLU A 1063 15.00 -15.32 44.27
C GLU A 1063 15.23 -14.21 45.29
N TRP A 1064 14.17 -13.45 45.61
CA TRP A 1064 14.18 -12.50 46.72
C TRP A 1064 13.95 -13.27 48.04
N SER A 1065 14.96 -13.24 48.92
CA SER A 1065 14.85 -13.73 50.30
C SER A 1065 14.23 -12.69 51.23
N THR A 1066 14.44 -11.40 50.97
CA THR A 1066 13.64 -10.28 51.53
C THR A 1066 13.41 -9.23 50.46
N PHE A 1067 12.14 -8.82 50.30
CA PHE A 1067 11.74 -7.67 49.48
C PHE A 1067 10.52 -7.02 50.14
N ARG A 1068 10.40 -5.69 50.02
CA ARG A 1068 9.28 -4.90 50.55
C ARG A 1068 8.88 -3.87 49.49
N ASP A 1069 7.62 -3.92 49.08
CA ASP A 1069 7.02 -3.09 48.03
C ASP A 1069 6.75 -1.64 48.46
N LYS A 1070 6.60 -1.40 49.77
CA LYS A 1070 6.20 -0.11 50.36
C LYS A 1070 7.18 0.35 51.44
N LEU A 1071 7.74 1.54 51.25
CA LEU A 1071 8.76 2.16 52.10
C LEU A 1071 8.38 3.60 52.43
N LEU A 1072 8.84 4.10 53.58
CA LEU A 1072 8.76 5.52 53.92
C LEU A 1072 9.94 6.29 53.29
N PRO A 1073 9.77 7.57 52.89
CA PRO A 1073 10.87 8.38 52.38
C PRO A 1073 12.05 8.46 53.37
N GLY A 1074 13.24 8.08 52.92
CA GLY A 1074 14.45 8.06 53.76
C GLY A 1074 14.59 6.86 54.69
N GLN A 1075 13.68 5.88 54.64
CA GLN A 1075 13.81 4.61 55.36
C GLN A 1075 15.05 3.83 54.89
N GLN A 1076 15.80 3.26 55.84
CA GLN A 1076 16.81 2.24 55.56
C GLN A 1076 16.10 0.88 55.45
N GLU A 1077 16.33 0.16 54.35
CA GLU A 1077 15.77 -1.18 54.10
C GLU A 1077 16.87 -2.11 53.57
N GLU A 1078 16.78 -3.41 53.87
CA GLU A 1078 17.72 -4.43 53.40
C GLU A 1078 16.98 -5.47 52.52
N TRP A 1079 17.11 -5.35 51.20
CA TRP A 1079 16.64 -6.38 50.27
C TRP A 1079 17.71 -7.45 50.06
N ARG A 1080 17.36 -8.72 50.33
CA ARG A 1080 18.26 -9.87 50.16
C ARG A 1080 17.89 -10.63 48.90
N LEU A 1081 18.83 -10.68 47.96
CA LEU A 1081 18.74 -11.46 46.74
C LEU A 1081 19.62 -12.71 46.85
N ARG A 1082 19.11 -13.86 46.42
CA ARG A 1082 19.88 -15.10 46.28
C ARG A 1082 19.96 -15.48 44.81
N ILE A 1083 21.17 -15.79 44.35
CA ILE A 1083 21.45 -16.23 42.98
C ILE A 1083 22.06 -17.62 43.04
N THR A 1084 21.54 -18.56 42.24
CA THR A 1084 22.07 -19.92 42.11
C THR A 1084 22.09 -20.38 40.65
N GLY A 1085 22.99 -21.31 40.32
CA GLY A 1085 22.99 -21.96 39.02
C GLY A 1085 21.82 -22.95 38.82
N PRO A 1086 21.73 -23.60 37.63
CA PRO A 1086 20.62 -24.49 37.27
C PRO A 1086 20.48 -25.74 38.16
N ARG A 1087 21.54 -26.14 38.86
CA ARG A 1087 21.55 -27.26 39.83
C ARG A 1087 21.53 -26.77 41.28
N LYS A 1088 21.12 -25.52 41.49
CA LYS A 1088 21.09 -24.80 42.78
C LYS A 1088 22.47 -24.64 43.40
N GLU A 1089 23.54 -24.73 42.59
CA GLU A 1089 24.91 -24.48 43.03
C GLU A 1089 25.17 -22.99 43.31
N GLN A 1090 26.09 -22.70 44.23
CA GLN A 1090 26.59 -21.35 44.43
C GLN A 1090 27.44 -20.94 43.22
N VAL A 1091 27.19 -19.75 42.68
CA VAL A 1091 27.86 -19.21 41.48
C VAL A 1091 28.46 -17.85 41.78
N ALA A 1092 29.63 -17.58 41.20
CA ALA A 1092 30.23 -16.24 41.22
C ALA A 1092 29.54 -15.38 40.16
N ALA A 1093 28.51 -14.63 40.56
CA ALA A 1093 27.76 -13.71 39.70
C ALA A 1093 28.12 -12.25 39.99
N GLN A 1094 28.09 -11.40 38.96
CA GLN A 1094 28.15 -9.95 39.11
C GLN A 1094 26.77 -9.36 38.87
N LEU A 1095 26.21 -8.68 39.87
CA LEU A 1095 24.92 -8.01 39.76
C LEU A 1095 25.08 -6.62 39.12
N LEU A 1096 24.15 -6.27 38.23
CA LEU A 1096 23.79 -4.88 37.92
C LEU A 1096 22.35 -4.71 38.38
N ALA A 1097 22.10 -3.72 39.21
CA ALA A 1097 20.76 -3.34 39.67
C ALA A 1097 20.57 -1.84 39.42
N VAL A 1098 19.34 -1.44 39.12
CA VAL A 1098 18.97 -0.05 38.86
C VAL A 1098 17.67 0.27 39.59
N MET A 1099 17.54 1.52 40.03
CA MET A 1099 16.36 2.03 40.69
C MET A 1099 16.26 3.51 40.33
N TYR A 1100 15.22 3.85 39.58
CA TYR A 1100 14.93 5.21 39.14
C TYR A 1100 13.45 5.53 39.38
N ASP A 1101 13.07 6.77 39.11
CA ASP A 1101 11.71 7.28 39.33
C ASP A 1101 10.80 6.83 38.17
N ALA A 1102 9.77 6.02 38.46
CA ALA A 1102 8.86 5.46 37.46
C ALA A 1102 8.08 6.53 36.66
N SER A 1103 8.02 7.78 37.13
CA SER A 1103 7.48 8.89 36.34
C SER A 1103 8.31 9.21 35.08
N LEU A 1104 9.56 8.72 34.98
CA LEU A 1104 10.42 8.90 33.80
C LEU A 1104 10.02 8.02 32.60
N ASP A 1105 9.44 6.83 32.83
CA ASP A 1105 9.03 5.92 31.75
C ASP A 1105 7.89 6.51 30.90
N ARG A 1106 7.10 7.46 31.45
CA ARG A 1106 6.12 8.24 30.70
C ARG A 1106 6.75 9.19 29.65
N PHE A 1107 8.05 9.46 29.72
CA PHE A 1107 8.79 10.20 28.69
C PHE A 1107 9.58 9.28 27.76
N MET A 1108 10.22 8.25 28.32
CA MET A 1108 10.97 7.24 27.58
C MET A 1108 11.13 5.99 28.44
N GLU A 1109 10.41 4.91 28.10
CA GLU A 1109 10.47 3.61 28.77
C GLU A 1109 11.92 3.08 28.80
N HIS A 1110 12.42 2.72 29.98
CA HIS A 1110 13.77 2.21 30.15
C HIS A 1110 13.82 0.68 30.21
N HIS A 1111 14.37 0.08 29.15
CA HIS A 1111 14.64 -1.35 29.07
C HIS A 1111 16.11 -1.65 28.74
N TRP A 1112 16.60 -2.80 29.19
CA TRP A 1112 17.92 -3.32 28.83
C TRP A 1112 17.79 -4.47 27.83
N GLN A 1113 18.62 -4.47 26.79
CA GLN A 1113 18.69 -5.57 25.82
C GLN A 1113 20.06 -6.26 25.89
N MET A 1114 20.08 -7.54 26.28
CA MET A 1114 21.30 -8.34 26.33
C MET A 1114 21.05 -9.74 25.75
N SER A 1115 21.81 -10.08 24.71
CA SER A 1115 21.78 -11.40 24.05
C SER A 1115 23.20 -11.94 24.05
N LEU A 1116 23.55 -12.61 25.15
CA LEU A 1116 24.89 -13.18 25.40
C LEU A 1116 25.13 -14.46 24.59
N TRP A 1117 24.17 -15.39 24.66
CA TRP A 1117 24.33 -16.72 24.10
C TRP A 1117 23.92 -16.74 22.63
N PRO A 1118 24.72 -17.36 21.74
CA PRO A 1118 24.39 -17.37 20.32
C PRO A 1118 23.16 -18.24 20.06
N THR A 1119 22.28 -17.73 19.20
CA THR A 1119 21.29 -18.53 18.48
C THR A 1119 21.87 -18.88 17.11
N ASN A 1120 21.79 -20.14 16.70
CA ASN A 1120 22.13 -20.50 15.32
C ASN A 1120 20.99 -20.03 14.40
N ILE A 1121 21.35 -19.49 13.24
CA ILE A 1121 20.41 -19.08 12.19
C ILE A 1121 20.38 -20.20 11.14
N ALA A 1122 19.26 -20.34 10.42
CA ALA A 1122 19.16 -21.28 9.30
C ALA A 1122 19.64 -20.56 8.03
N GLU A 1123 20.70 -21.07 7.41
CA GLU A 1123 21.41 -20.41 6.31
C GLU A 1123 21.43 -21.25 5.02
N LEU A 1124 21.27 -22.59 5.11
CA LEU A 1124 21.42 -23.52 3.97
C LEU A 1124 20.08 -24.10 3.45
N GLY A 1125 18.99 -23.36 3.61
CA GLY A 1125 17.68 -23.69 3.05
C GLY A 1125 17.62 -23.49 1.52
N TRP A 1126 16.91 -24.38 0.83
CA TRP A 1126 16.67 -24.31 -0.62
C TRP A 1126 15.89 -23.04 -0.99
N SER A 1127 16.52 -22.12 -1.73
CA SER A 1127 16.07 -20.73 -1.90
C SER A 1127 15.25 -20.50 -3.18
N THR A 1128 15.72 -21.00 -4.31
CA THR A 1128 15.13 -20.75 -5.63
C THR A 1128 14.87 -22.07 -6.35
N ALA A 1129 13.86 -22.12 -7.22
CA ALA A 1129 13.53 -23.32 -7.97
C ALA A 1129 12.74 -22.99 -9.24
N GLY A 1130 12.87 -23.83 -10.27
CA GLY A 1130 12.11 -23.76 -11.51
C GLY A 1130 12.30 -25.04 -12.35
N PRO A 1131 11.46 -25.32 -13.36
CA PRO A 1131 10.35 -24.50 -13.81
C PRO A 1131 9.03 -24.80 -13.08
N PHE A 1132 8.60 -23.86 -12.24
CA PHE A 1132 7.44 -23.98 -11.37
C PHE A 1132 6.54 -22.73 -11.39
N GLY A 1133 6.95 -21.66 -12.09
CA GLY A 1133 6.21 -20.40 -12.15
C GLY A 1133 5.02 -20.42 -13.11
N LEU A 1134 4.31 -19.29 -13.12
CA LEU A 1134 3.28 -18.95 -14.10
C LEU A 1134 3.86 -17.98 -15.13
N VAL A 1135 3.60 -18.22 -16.41
CA VAL A 1135 3.86 -17.26 -17.50
C VAL A 1135 2.53 -16.63 -17.90
N HIS A 1136 2.45 -15.30 -17.73
CA HIS A 1136 1.36 -14.49 -18.26
C HIS A 1136 1.62 -14.13 -19.72
N GLY A 1137 0.54 -14.06 -20.51
CA GLY A 1137 0.57 -13.64 -21.89
C GLY A 1137 1.03 -12.19 -22.04
N GLN A 1138 1.75 -11.92 -23.12
CA GLN A 1138 2.14 -10.60 -23.57
C GLN A 1138 1.39 -10.28 -24.87
N ASP A 1139 0.76 -9.11 -24.90
CA ASP A 1139 -0.06 -8.71 -26.04
C ASP A 1139 0.79 -8.03 -27.11
N ILE A 1140 0.58 -8.42 -28.36
CA ILE A 1140 1.36 -7.93 -29.49
C ILE A 1140 0.66 -6.68 -30.03
N TYR A 1141 1.19 -5.50 -29.68
CA TYR A 1141 0.76 -4.18 -30.16
C TYR A 1141 -0.72 -3.80 -29.95
N GLY A 1142 -1.23 -3.97 -28.72
CA GLY A 1142 -2.58 -3.51 -28.33
C GLY A 1142 -2.76 -1.98 -28.30
N HIS A 1143 -3.02 -1.36 -29.45
CA HIS A 1143 -3.27 0.09 -29.59
C HIS A 1143 -4.55 0.42 -30.38
N THR A 1144 -5.71 0.26 -29.72
CA THR A 1144 -6.96 0.88 -30.17
C THR A 1144 -6.85 2.40 -30.03
N ALA A 1145 -6.43 3.08 -31.10
CA ALA A 1145 -6.24 4.53 -31.10
C ALA A 1145 -7.58 5.26 -30.84
N MET A 1146 -7.78 5.77 -29.62
CA MET A 1146 -9.00 6.50 -29.28
C MET A 1146 -9.18 7.72 -30.19
N PRO A 1147 -10.36 7.91 -30.83
CA PRO A 1147 -10.59 9.05 -31.70
C PRO A 1147 -10.44 10.37 -30.94
N ARG A 1148 -9.60 11.28 -31.45
CA ARG A 1148 -9.26 12.54 -30.75
C ARG A 1148 -10.44 13.49 -30.54
N ASP A 1149 -11.55 13.27 -31.23
CA ASP A 1149 -12.80 14.05 -31.14
C ASP A 1149 -13.82 13.50 -30.12
N THR A 1150 -13.39 12.55 -29.27
CA THR A 1150 -14.17 12.03 -28.13
C THR A 1150 -13.96 12.83 -26.84
N LEU A 1151 -12.93 13.68 -26.78
CA LEU A 1151 -12.65 14.60 -25.69
C LEU A 1151 -13.11 16.01 -26.08
N ARG A 1152 -13.77 16.72 -25.16
CA ARG A 1152 -14.17 18.12 -25.35
C ARG A 1152 -13.03 19.02 -24.89
N SER A 1153 -12.48 19.81 -25.81
CA SER A 1153 -11.73 21.00 -25.42
C SER A 1153 -12.74 22.07 -25.03
N TYR A 1154 -12.61 22.61 -23.83
CA TYR A 1154 -13.29 23.83 -23.38
C TYR A 1154 -12.34 25.03 -23.55
N PRO A 1155 -12.84 26.28 -23.56
CA PRO A 1155 -11.98 27.46 -23.45
C PRO A 1155 -11.33 27.51 -22.06
N VAL A 1156 -10.00 27.60 -22.02
CA VAL A 1156 -9.23 27.72 -20.77
C VAL A 1156 -8.32 28.94 -20.85
N LEU A 1157 -8.24 29.70 -19.76
CA LEU A 1157 -7.36 30.87 -19.64
C LEU A 1157 -5.88 30.45 -19.63
N LYS A 1158 -5.04 31.04 -20.48
CA LYS A 1158 -3.60 30.77 -20.50
C LYS A 1158 -2.91 31.34 -19.26
N ASP A 1159 -2.08 30.54 -18.61
CA ASP A 1159 -1.13 30.99 -17.58
C ASP A 1159 0.12 31.68 -18.19
N PHE A 1160 0.38 31.46 -19.48
CA PHE A 1160 1.59 31.86 -20.20
C PHE A 1160 2.90 31.35 -19.57
N GLY A 1161 2.84 30.20 -18.89
CA GLY A 1161 3.95 29.62 -18.14
C GLY A 1161 4.23 30.30 -16.78
N TYR A 1162 3.35 31.18 -16.29
CA TYR A 1162 3.44 31.76 -14.94
C TYR A 1162 3.49 30.68 -13.85
N ASN A 1163 2.86 29.54 -14.09
CA ASN A 1163 2.78 28.44 -13.13
C ASN A 1163 3.84 27.35 -13.38
N ALA A 1164 4.65 27.48 -14.45
CA ALA A 1164 5.64 26.48 -14.88
C ALA A 1164 7.02 26.62 -14.18
N GLY A 1165 7.09 27.41 -13.09
CA GLY A 1165 8.31 27.65 -12.30
C GLY A 1165 8.25 27.15 -10.86
N TYR A 1166 7.25 26.32 -10.51
CA TYR A 1166 7.00 25.79 -9.17
C TYR A 1166 7.20 24.27 -9.09
#